data_AF-A5E3Z4-F1
#
_entry.id   AF-A5E3Z4-F1
#
_cell.length_a   1.000
_cell.length_b   1.000
_cell.length_c   1.000
_cell.angle_alpha   90.00
_cell.angle_beta   90.00
_cell.angle_gamma   90.00
#
_symmetry.space_group_name_H-M   'P 1'
#
loop_
_entity.id
_entity.type
_entity.pdbx_description
1 polymer ?
#
loop_
_entity_poly.entity_id
_entity_poly.type
_entity_poly.pdbx_seq_one_letter_code
_entity_poly.pdbx_strand_id
1 'polypeptide(L)'
;MSATSVTYARSNVLGYASNLPTYNIRLPLKYSNTSSSPSTSSPLPASSSSSTTTTSTTNSSSSALSNINSTITDPNDQFHQRLATAGRFLKFEKVSLFNTISCSILNDLKTIILTPIELKANSLGLKFQNLQLQLPNVVSSPNCVTFHNNQDYIWIDIIDSNYLLISLQIPIETFIENRKNLVLLNFDKWGKISVPYSFEMRSQPFSIKASDELNLFISLKDGGFLHFSRQTPISDVSVFVFNEPVSFIGGLFGGGKRNIEINGISSNAIVDFILFGDGKVLTLSVSKELKIWNVSTHLLVKTTTLYNKSEHDMWLTRVPTKYLQVLDVDNFDAADTNNRKKLVTSFITTKNGESNKSRFAFKLWFYSENQLLEEVTKFEFQPELPNTLLSNSDIFFHDSTFQNKIWFIQDYEVEFVEAKKYIKYHILWKSNTSSILAIYTLDFSNGSIVLIDVSQPSSHTEEEAILQSRDLDFYATKIFASGDFDDLIVATSLTILAQHLKSTELINPLELRHFAETLIQTHSSKQRESPKHLWFKLYSLCEEFSKTSQEAFAIAPFNVTTAATATTATTATSASTKTASTATAGSGGSGGFGDTIGSTSSLICLQASGCTFLRPSSYYESISYKNLDSADGKLMQIFDKFRKTLSTKSYEKLHRQLVTSFNEFDGAASANEVFQTYLQGKIDESEIQQILLKLGEIPDVLQIIKSLLFDNDFLLVVSSSSVSSLGSFAKLAVFKTFQNIMQQHQDLLMDLIILLLVCEANDEIIKLLNSAVQSIRHYDTAELIFKTSFSSSSIEAPVELSTVANVQNSLFWLVFVLKDKTLTKLIDSMQINAAFDYFFHEVLSPNQAYLTVAIQELIVHNQGQYLRKDFLPKLDHNERFFTGIIRLITNDPQGFFNAFENYDEVMKFDFKSLLLLKKDSNFKSFLEEFDDYPSKSEYFHALSLLCLAQIKTSSTHLAKDDHLFIEVALKLEQLAIDNGTNDTIIESYYFNVFEQALTIADFKLVEKSLSKLSKTPELQSLLTKFIHKLIQDLKIKLIFEWKEGYSDKDKDFYIQHYSMIDSIIHNFASQQSLFQSLKIYEYLYSWRLLGCVTEGSDKLKTLAQSPTSHQPQLGDQRGAVEALYEFITRFKDETTTIEKRVKLKILELYMIVLNLMKTFSKDDQWLVRQLKDGREIVKMEHIEIECFEWMKNLDDDLSILS
;
A
#
# COMPACT_ATOMS: atom_id res chain seq x y z
N MET A 1 -24.43 -24.23 -32.69
CA MET A 1 -23.44 -23.16 -32.43
C MET A 1 -23.18 -23.18 -30.94
N SER A 2 -21.94 -23.41 -30.52
CA SER A 2 -21.53 -23.29 -29.12
C SER A 2 -21.63 -21.82 -28.70
N ALA A 3 -22.14 -21.55 -27.50
CA ALA A 3 -22.08 -20.21 -26.93
C ALA A 3 -20.62 -19.93 -26.55
N THR A 4 -19.98 -19.00 -27.25
CA THR A 4 -18.68 -18.46 -26.85
C THR A 4 -18.94 -17.18 -26.07
N SER A 5 -18.37 -17.06 -24.88
CA SER A 5 -18.50 -15.86 -24.07
C SER A 5 -17.19 -15.51 -23.38
N VAL A 6 -16.82 -14.23 -23.40
CA VAL A 6 -15.71 -13.73 -22.57
C VAL A 6 -16.22 -13.66 -21.14
N THR A 7 -15.85 -14.64 -20.34
CA THR A 7 -16.38 -14.87 -18.99
C THR A 7 -15.30 -14.92 -17.94
N TYR A 8 -14.02 -14.73 -18.32
CA TYR A 8 -12.90 -14.70 -17.39
C TYR A 8 -12.18 -13.34 -17.39
N ALA A 9 -11.98 -12.79 -16.20
CA ALA A 9 -11.22 -11.58 -15.95
C ALA A 9 -9.81 -11.92 -15.45
N ARG A 10 -8.91 -10.96 -15.66
CA ARG A 10 -7.49 -11.07 -15.30
C ARG A 10 -7.13 -10.04 -14.24
N SER A 11 -6.44 -10.47 -13.20
CA SER A 11 -5.82 -9.58 -12.22
C SER A 11 -4.34 -9.89 -12.11
N ASN A 12 -3.51 -9.05 -12.72
CA ASN A 12 -2.06 -9.21 -12.74
C ASN A 12 -1.47 -8.73 -11.41
N VAL A 13 -0.72 -9.61 -10.75
CA VAL A 13 0.07 -9.32 -9.56
C VAL A 13 1.54 -9.31 -9.96
N LEU A 14 2.05 -8.12 -10.30
CA LEU A 14 3.45 -7.92 -10.65
C LEU A 14 4.33 -7.90 -9.40
N GLY A 15 5.58 -8.38 -9.54
CA GLY A 15 6.54 -8.32 -8.45
C GLY A 15 6.11 -9.08 -7.20
N TYR A 16 5.27 -10.11 -7.29
CA TYR A 16 4.87 -10.85 -6.07
C TYR A 16 6.10 -11.36 -5.30
N ALA A 17 7.11 -11.85 -6.01
CA ALA A 17 8.37 -12.27 -5.40
C ALA A 17 9.07 -11.12 -4.65
N SER A 18 9.03 -9.87 -5.12
CA SER A 18 9.67 -8.75 -4.41
C SER A 18 8.96 -8.36 -3.10
N ASN A 19 7.73 -8.84 -2.88
CA ASN A 19 7.01 -8.64 -1.62
C ASN A 19 7.46 -9.61 -0.51
N LEU A 20 8.29 -10.60 -0.83
CA LEU A 20 8.86 -11.53 0.14
C LEU A 20 10.38 -11.30 0.26
N PRO A 21 10.96 -11.42 1.48
CA PRO A 21 12.41 -11.39 1.62
C PRO A 21 13.04 -12.56 0.84
N THR A 22 14.28 -12.39 0.36
CA THR A 22 14.96 -13.40 -0.45
C THR A 22 16.17 -13.99 0.26
N TYR A 23 16.19 -15.30 0.44
CA TYR A 23 17.35 -16.05 0.88
C TYR A 23 18.21 -16.46 -0.32
N ASN A 24 19.35 -15.78 -0.47
CA ASN A 24 20.33 -16.03 -1.51
C ASN A 24 21.24 -17.22 -1.15
N ILE A 25 21.24 -18.25 -1.99
CA ILE A 25 22.02 -19.48 -1.84
C ILE A 25 22.99 -19.58 -3.02
N ARG A 26 24.29 -19.64 -2.76
CA ARG A 26 25.32 -19.80 -3.79
C ARG A 26 25.87 -21.21 -3.77
N LEU A 27 25.85 -21.88 -4.91
CA LEU A 27 26.43 -23.22 -5.08
C LEU A 27 27.98 -23.16 -5.14
N PRO A 28 28.69 -24.26 -4.78
CA PRO A 28 30.15 -24.30 -4.78
C PRO A 28 30.76 -24.07 -6.18
N LEU A 29 31.82 -23.25 -6.23
CA LEU A 29 32.59 -22.96 -7.45
C LEU A 29 33.58 -24.08 -7.84
N LYS A 30 33.98 -24.90 -6.88
CA LYS A 30 34.99 -25.95 -7.06
C LYS A 30 34.39 -27.31 -6.74
N TYR A 31 34.49 -28.21 -7.70
CA TYR A 31 34.15 -29.62 -7.55
C TYR A 31 35.11 -30.24 -6.56
N SER A 32 34.63 -30.60 -5.36
CA SER A 32 35.44 -31.33 -4.40
C SER A 32 35.69 -32.74 -4.96
N ASN A 33 36.89 -32.98 -5.47
CA ASN A 33 37.38 -34.32 -5.78
C ASN A 33 37.45 -35.13 -4.48
N THR A 34 36.39 -35.84 -4.15
CA THR A 34 36.46 -36.97 -3.20
C THR A 34 36.47 -38.27 -4.00
N SER A 35 37.59 -38.55 -4.67
CA SER A 35 37.93 -39.91 -5.06
C SER A 35 38.77 -40.53 -3.94
N SER A 36 38.14 -41.38 -3.13
CA SER A 36 38.87 -42.33 -2.28
C SER A 36 38.92 -43.68 -3.01
N SER A 37 40.05 -43.96 -3.63
CA SER A 37 40.44 -45.31 -4.04
C SER A 37 41.95 -45.46 -3.83
N PRO A 38 42.44 -46.45 -3.06
CA PRO A 38 43.84 -46.61 -2.74
C PRO A 38 44.61 -47.45 -3.79
N SER A 39 45.92 -47.21 -3.87
CA SER A 39 47.00 -48.04 -4.47
C SER A 39 46.99 -48.17 -6.01
N THR A 40 48.09 -48.18 -6.77
CA THR A 40 49.55 -48.14 -6.53
C THR A 40 50.22 -47.97 -7.91
N SER A 41 51.28 -47.16 -8.00
CA SER A 41 52.53 -47.34 -8.77
C SER A 41 53.04 -46.04 -9.42
N SER A 42 54.16 -45.55 -8.88
CA SER A 42 54.95 -44.40 -9.33
C SER A 42 56.03 -44.83 -10.38
N PRO A 43 57.00 -43.98 -10.78
CA PRO A 43 56.92 -42.93 -11.81
C PRO A 43 58.11 -43.04 -12.82
N LEU A 44 58.28 -42.09 -13.76
CA LEU A 44 59.58 -41.58 -14.31
C LEU A 44 59.29 -40.46 -15.37
N PRO A 45 60.24 -39.53 -15.68
CA PRO A 45 60.03 -38.09 -15.46
C PRO A 45 60.49 -37.15 -16.62
N ALA A 46 60.41 -35.84 -16.33
CA ALA A 46 61.09 -34.69 -16.96
C ALA A 46 60.52 -34.23 -18.32
N SER A 47 60.41 -32.93 -18.64
CA SER A 47 61.19 -31.73 -18.26
C SER A 47 60.30 -30.46 -18.36
N SER A 48 60.18 -29.64 -17.30
CA SER A 48 60.90 -28.36 -17.03
C SER A 48 60.96 -27.40 -18.23
N SER A 49 60.43 -26.18 -18.15
CA SER A 49 60.96 -25.03 -17.38
C SER A 49 59.84 -24.03 -17.03
N SER A 50 59.58 -23.69 -15.75
CA SER A 50 60.28 -22.72 -14.87
C SER A 50 60.27 -21.29 -15.42
N SER A 51 59.96 -20.21 -14.70
CA SER A 51 59.76 -19.89 -13.27
C SER A 51 59.36 -18.38 -13.27
N THR A 52 58.86 -17.69 -12.25
CA THR A 52 59.27 -17.59 -10.82
C THR A 52 58.23 -16.62 -10.19
N THR A 53 57.41 -17.00 -9.19
CA THR A 53 57.59 -16.73 -7.73
C THR A 53 57.66 -15.22 -7.37
N THR A 54 56.99 -14.65 -6.35
CA THR A 54 56.86 -15.12 -4.95
C THR A 54 55.92 -14.23 -4.10
N THR A 55 55.24 -14.87 -3.12
CA THR A 55 54.89 -14.45 -1.72
C THR A 55 53.91 -13.28 -1.46
N SER A 56 52.70 -13.56 -0.91
CA SER A 56 52.31 -13.71 0.52
C SER A 56 52.07 -12.32 1.19
N THR A 57 51.04 -12.02 1.99
CA THR A 57 50.40 -12.77 3.09
C THR A 57 49.21 -11.95 3.63
N THR A 58 48.31 -12.63 4.34
CA THR A 58 47.44 -12.19 5.46
C THR A 58 46.15 -11.37 5.24
N ASN A 59 45.08 -12.02 5.70
CA ASN A 59 43.71 -11.58 5.91
C ASN A 59 43.58 -10.36 6.83
N SER A 60 42.65 -9.46 6.49
CA SER A 60 41.78 -8.80 7.46
C SER A 60 40.42 -8.50 6.82
N SER A 61 39.40 -8.77 7.63
CA SER A 61 37.97 -8.60 7.38
C SER A 61 37.58 -7.13 7.19
N SER A 62 37.02 -6.78 6.03
CA SER A 62 35.99 -5.73 5.80
C SER A 62 35.94 -5.39 4.30
N SER A 63 34.78 -4.92 3.82
CA SER A 63 34.47 -4.44 2.46
C SER A 63 34.11 -5.48 1.38
N ALA A 64 32.88 -5.98 1.47
CA ALA A 64 32.08 -6.23 0.27
C ALA A 64 31.46 -4.90 -0.16
N LEU A 65 32.07 -4.20 -1.13
CA LEU A 65 31.56 -3.06 -1.94
C LEU A 65 32.73 -2.13 -2.30
N SER A 66 33.60 -2.55 -3.21
CA SER A 66 34.37 -1.66 -4.09
C SER A 66 35.33 -2.50 -4.92
N ASN A 67 34.90 -2.87 -6.13
CA ASN A 67 35.72 -3.07 -7.33
C ASN A 67 34.96 -4.01 -8.27
N ILE A 68 33.93 -3.44 -8.91
CA ILE A 68 33.50 -3.89 -10.22
C ILE A 68 33.74 -2.70 -11.14
N ASN A 69 34.88 -2.70 -11.85
CA ASN A 69 34.94 -1.99 -13.12
C ASN A 69 34.05 -2.79 -14.08
N SER A 70 32.74 -2.54 -14.03
CA SER A 70 31.77 -3.14 -14.93
C SER A 70 31.86 -2.44 -16.26
N THR A 71 32.11 -3.20 -17.33
CA THR A 71 31.53 -2.91 -18.64
C THR A 71 30.08 -2.49 -18.43
N ILE A 72 29.75 -1.24 -18.78
CA ILE A 72 28.39 -0.69 -18.65
C ILE A 72 27.49 -1.58 -19.50
N THR A 73 26.72 -2.44 -18.85
CA THR A 73 25.67 -3.24 -19.48
C THR A 73 24.42 -2.37 -19.57
N ASP A 74 23.76 -2.41 -20.73
CA ASP A 74 22.52 -1.67 -20.99
C ASP A 74 21.47 -1.97 -19.89
N PRO A 75 20.84 -0.97 -19.24
CA PRO A 75 19.76 -1.20 -18.28
C PRO A 75 18.66 -2.13 -18.79
N ASN A 76 18.37 -2.09 -20.10
CA ASN A 76 17.41 -2.99 -20.72
C ASN A 76 17.86 -4.46 -20.64
N ASP A 77 19.13 -4.74 -20.97
CA ASP A 77 19.69 -6.09 -20.86
C ASP A 77 19.70 -6.60 -19.42
N GLN A 78 20.01 -5.72 -18.44
CA GLN A 78 19.97 -6.07 -17.03
C GLN A 78 18.55 -6.40 -16.55
N PHE A 79 17.55 -5.67 -17.04
CA PHE A 79 16.15 -5.97 -16.77
C PHE A 79 15.77 -7.33 -17.32
N HIS A 80 16.04 -7.59 -18.60
CA HIS A 80 15.74 -8.88 -19.22
C HIS A 80 16.44 -10.06 -18.52
N GLN A 81 17.69 -9.90 -18.08
CA GLN A 81 18.41 -10.94 -17.32
C GLN A 81 17.73 -11.31 -15.99
N ARG A 82 16.99 -10.37 -15.39
CA ARG A 82 16.25 -10.58 -14.13
C ARG A 82 14.84 -11.17 -14.34
N LEU A 83 14.35 -11.23 -15.57
CA LEU A 83 13.08 -11.88 -15.89
C LEU A 83 13.24 -13.39 -16.03
N ALA A 84 12.18 -14.12 -15.69
CA ALA A 84 12.11 -15.55 -15.95
C ALA A 84 12.03 -15.84 -17.45
N THR A 85 12.71 -16.89 -17.88
CA THR A 85 12.68 -17.45 -19.26
C THR A 85 11.78 -18.68 -19.35
N ALA A 86 11.61 -19.37 -18.22
CA ALA A 86 10.76 -20.54 -18.08
C ALA A 86 10.33 -20.66 -16.62
N GLY A 87 9.19 -21.30 -16.39
CA GLY A 87 8.75 -21.60 -15.05
C GLY A 87 7.58 -22.59 -15.01
N ARG A 88 7.27 -23.05 -13.81
CA ARG A 88 6.14 -23.95 -13.52
C ARG A 88 5.67 -23.82 -12.08
N PHE A 89 4.51 -24.40 -11.80
CA PHE A 89 4.02 -24.57 -10.43
C PHE A 89 4.32 -25.97 -9.90
N LEU A 90 4.65 -26.05 -8.61
CA LEU A 90 4.66 -27.28 -7.80
C LEU A 90 3.48 -27.25 -6.85
N LYS A 91 2.67 -28.31 -6.85
CA LYS A 91 1.48 -28.45 -5.99
C LYS A 91 1.75 -29.49 -4.90
N PHE A 92 1.23 -29.27 -3.69
CA PHE A 92 1.37 -30.21 -2.57
C PHE A 92 0.01 -30.87 -2.25
N GLU A 93 -0.02 -32.19 -2.09
CA GLU A 93 -1.27 -32.97 -2.11
C GLU A 93 -2.14 -32.88 -0.83
N LYS A 94 -1.56 -32.61 0.36
CA LYS A 94 -2.26 -32.18 1.61
C LYS A 94 -1.27 -31.96 2.78
N VAL A 95 -1.56 -30.99 3.66
CA VAL A 95 -0.80 -30.58 4.88
C VAL A 95 0.66 -30.17 4.60
N SER A 96 0.85 -29.06 3.91
CA SER A 96 2.15 -28.37 3.80
C SER A 96 2.01 -26.94 4.35
N LEU A 97 3.13 -26.28 4.65
CA LEU A 97 3.16 -24.87 5.09
C LEU A 97 2.49 -23.92 4.07
N PHE A 98 2.52 -24.30 2.79
CA PHE A 98 1.85 -23.64 1.68
C PHE A 98 1.48 -24.70 0.61
N ASN A 99 0.46 -24.43 -0.19
CA ASN A 99 -0.08 -25.42 -1.14
C ASN A 99 0.60 -25.39 -2.52
N THR A 100 1.29 -24.31 -2.85
CA THR A 100 1.86 -24.10 -4.19
C THR A 100 3.13 -23.28 -4.12
N ILE A 101 4.11 -23.65 -4.94
CA ILE A 101 5.33 -22.87 -5.21
C ILE A 101 5.39 -22.57 -6.70
N SER A 102 5.75 -21.34 -7.06
CA SER A 102 6.24 -21.04 -8.40
C SER A 102 7.75 -21.24 -8.48
N CYS A 103 8.19 -21.99 -9.48
CA CYS A 103 9.60 -22.20 -9.80
C CYS A 103 9.92 -21.48 -11.11
N SER A 104 10.91 -20.60 -11.08
CA SER A 104 11.30 -19.76 -12.22
C SER A 104 12.79 -19.87 -12.48
N ILE A 105 13.17 -19.98 -13.75
CA ILE A 105 14.56 -19.93 -14.23
C ILE A 105 14.73 -18.58 -14.91
N LEU A 106 15.72 -17.78 -14.49
CA LEU A 106 15.96 -16.46 -15.08
C LEU A 106 16.64 -16.55 -16.45
N ASN A 107 16.51 -15.50 -17.26
CA ASN A 107 17.12 -15.40 -18.59
C ASN A 107 18.66 -15.44 -18.56
N ASP A 108 19.30 -15.15 -17.42
CA ASP A 108 20.74 -15.34 -17.26
C ASP A 108 21.16 -16.82 -17.26
N LEU A 109 20.19 -17.75 -17.16
CA LEU A 109 20.35 -19.19 -17.02
C LEU A 109 21.27 -19.61 -15.86
N LYS A 110 21.53 -18.72 -14.90
CA LYS A 110 22.33 -19.00 -13.69
C LYS A 110 21.52 -18.89 -12.42
N THR A 111 20.32 -18.32 -12.48
CA THR A 111 19.51 -18.09 -11.30
C THR A 111 18.19 -18.85 -11.39
N ILE A 112 17.89 -19.60 -10.31
CA ILE A 112 16.59 -20.26 -10.11
C ILE A 112 15.93 -19.62 -8.89
N ILE A 113 14.68 -19.21 -9.03
CA ILE A 113 13.87 -18.61 -7.95
C ILE A 113 12.72 -19.55 -7.61
N LEU A 114 12.53 -19.81 -6.32
CA LEU A 114 11.38 -20.50 -5.77
C LEU A 114 10.60 -19.53 -4.88
N THR A 115 9.33 -19.33 -5.20
CA THR A 115 8.45 -18.40 -4.48
C THR A 115 7.21 -19.14 -3.99
N PRO A 116 6.95 -19.18 -2.67
CA PRO A 116 5.75 -19.78 -2.11
C PRO A 116 4.54 -18.89 -2.42
N ILE A 117 3.45 -19.48 -2.91
CA ILE A 117 2.20 -18.76 -3.21
C ILE A 117 1.26 -18.86 -2.00
N GLU A 118 1.18 -17.78 -1.23
CA GLU A 118 0.39 -17.74 0.01
C GLU A 118 -1.10 -17.45 -0.23
N LEU A 119 -1.92 -18.50 -0.23
CA LEU A 119 -3.37 -18.38 -0.42
C LEU A 119 -4.10 -18.02 0.88
N LYS A 120 -3.76 -18.72 1.95
CA LYS A 120 -4.25 -18.47 3.31
C LYS A 120 -3.07 -18.18 4.20
N ALA A 121 -3.26 -17.32 5.18
CA ALA A 121 -2.32 -17.16 6.25
C ALA A 121 -2.23 -18.50 6.99
N ASN A 122 -1.00 -18.91 7.29
CA ASN A 122 -0.80 -20.10 8.08
C ASN A 122 -1.24 -19.84 9.53
N SER A 123 -1.82 -20.85 10.18
CA SER A 123 -2.33 -20.75 11.54
C SER A 123 -1.25 -20.46 12.60
N LEU A 124 0.02 -20.58 12.23
CA LEU A 124 1.18 -20.36 13.09
C LEU A 124 1.74 -18.93 12.99
N GLY A 125 1.19 -18.08 12.11
CA GLY A 125 1.67 -16.72 11.89
C GLY A 125 3.10 -16.63 11.34
N LEU A 126 3.60 -17.70 10.71
CA LEU A 126 4.92 -17.76 10.09
C LEU A 126 4.98 -16.81 8.90
N LYS A 127 6.11 -16.11 8.77
CA LYS A 127 6.43 -15.35 7.56
C LYS A 127 7.27 -16.20 6.63
N PHE A 128 7.08 -16.06 5.32
CA PHE A 128 7.83 -16.80 4.32
C PHE A 128 8.83 -15.93 3.56
N GLN A 129 9.80 -16.58 2.92
CA GLN A 129 10.86 -15.97 2.12
C GLN A 129 11.00 -16.71 0.77
N ASN A 130 11.47 -16.02 -0.27
CA ASN A 130 11.90 -16.64 -1.52
C ASN A 130 13.23 -17.36 -1.33
N LEU A 131 13.46 -18.39 -2.14
CA LEU A 131 14.79 -19.00 -2.29
C LEU A 131 15.35 -18.63 -3.67
N GLN A 132 16.54 -18.03 -3.67
CA GLN A 132 17.27 -17.71 -4.90
C GLN A 132 18.55 -18.55 -4.96
N LEU A 133 18.57 -19.52 -5.87
CA LEU A 133 19.71 -20.40 -6.11
C LEU A 133 20.57 -19.81 -7.22
N GLN A 134 21.83 -19.48 -6.89
CA GLN A 134 22.82 -19.02 -7.84
C GLN A 134 23.74 -20.18 -8.25
N LEU A 135 23.69 -20.54 -9.52
CA LEU A 135 24.48 -21.59 -10.13
C LEU A 135 25.88 -21.07 -10.52
N PRO A 136 26.92 -21.94 -10.49
CA PRO A 136 28.27 -21.55 -10.86
C PRO A 136 28.42 -21.36 -12.38
N ASN A 137 27.70 -22.16 -13.17
CA ASN A 137 27.67 -22.14 -14.63
C ASN A 137 26.23 -21.94 -15.14
N VAL A 138 26.09 -21.53 -16.39
CA VAL A 138 24.76 -21.44 -17.03
C VAL A 138 24.18 -22.84 -17.20
N VAL A 139 22.86 -22.98 -17.09
CA VAL A 139 22.16 -24.20 -17.47
C VAL A 139 22.27 -24.40 -18.98
N SER A 140 22.46 -25.64 -19.44
CA SER A 140 22.55 -25.96 -20.88
C SER A 140 21.31 -25.50 -21.68
N SER A 141 20.12 -25.60 -21.09
CA SER A 141 18.86 -25.04 -21.59
C SER A 141 17.81 -25.00 -20.47
N PRO A 142 16.72 -24.21 -20.60
CA PRO A 142 15.64 -24.25 -19.60
C PRO A 142 15.02 -25.65 -19.40
N ASN A 143 15.05 -26.50 -20.42
CA ASN A 143 14.56 -27.88 -20.37
C ASN A 143 15.54 -28.84 -19.66
N CYS A 144 16.73 -28.37 -19.30
CA CYS A 144 17.73 -29.13 -18.54
C CYS A 144 17.63 -28.86 -17.01
N VAL A 145 16.45 -28.41 -16.54
CA VAL A 145 16.10 -28.33 -15.13
C VAL A 145 14.79 -29.06 -14.91
N THR A 146 14.72 -29.90 -13.89
CA THR A 146 13.47 -30.52 -13.45
C THR A 146 13.25 -30.30 -11.97
N PHE A 147 11.97 -30.22 -11.60
CA PHE A 147 11.50 -30.02 -10.24
C PHE A 147 10.56 -31.16 -9.88
N HIS A 148 10.71 -31.70 -8.67
CA HIS A 148 9.84 -32.71 -8.07
C HIS A 148 9.61 -32.34 -6.61
N ASN A 149 8.47 -32.72 -6.01
CA ASN A 149 8.19 -32.42 -4.62
C ASN A 149 7.39 -33.53 -3.94
N ASN A 150 7.61 -33.69 -2.64
CA ASN A 150 6.70 -34.39 -1.73
C ASN A 150 6.26 -33.40 -0.63
N GLN A 151 5.71 -33.88 0.49
CA GLN A 151 5.26 -33.01 1.59
C GLN A 151 6.40 -32.27 2.31
N ASP A 152 7.62 -32.82 2.31
CA ASP A 152 8.73 -32.35 3.16
C ASP A 152 9.86 -31.68 2.37
N TYR A 153 10.04 -32.05 1.10
CA TYR A 153 11.17 -31.65 0.27
C TYR A 153 10.77 -31.26 -1.15
N ILE A 154 11.59 -30.40 -1.74
CA ILE A 154 11.63 -30.11 -3.17
C ILE A 154 12.97 -30.60 -3.69
N TRP A 155 12.93 -31.41 -4.75
CA TRP A 155 14.12 -31.83 -5.47
C TRP A 155 14.28 -31.04 -6.76
N ILE A 156 15.53 -30.68 -7.04
CA ILE A 156 15.90 -29.91 -8.22
C ILE A 156 17.10 -30.60 -8.85
N ASP A 157 16.93 -31.04 -10.09
CA ASP A 157 17.99 -31.66 -10.87
C ASP A 157 18.30 -30.83 -12.11
N ILE A 158 19.58 -30.51 -12.29
CA ILE A 158 20.07 -29.54 -13.27
C ILE A 158 21.22 -30.17 -14.05
N ILE A 159 21.22 -30.00 -15.38
CA ILE A 159 22.40 -30.25 -16.22
C ILE A 159 22.94 -28.91 -16.72
N ASP A 160 24.12 -28.53 -16.23
CA ASP A 160 24.76 -27.26 -16.59
C ASP A 160 25.46 -27.33 -17.97
N SER A 161 26.04 -26.22 -18.42
CA SER A 161 26.78 -26.14 -19.69
C SER A 161 28.07 -26.95 -19.73
N ASN A 162 28.57 -27.37 -18.57
CA ASN A 162 29.73 -28.25 -18.44
C ASN A 162 29.30 -29.72 -18.29
N TYR A 163 28.02 -30.02 -18.56
CA TYR A 163 27.42 -31.34 -18.50
C TYR A 163 27.45 -32.01 -17.12
N LEU A 164 27.51 -31.19 -16.06
CA LEU A 164 27.45 -31.67 -14.69
C LEU A 164 26.01 -31.86 -14.26
N LEU A 165 25.72 -32.99 -13.60
CA LEU A 165 24.46 -33.21 -12.93
C LEU A 165 24.54 -32.65 -11.51
N ILE A 166 23.78 -31.59 -11.27
CA ILE A 166 23.61 -30.96 -9.96
C ILE A 166 22.24 -31.37 -9.42
N SER A 167 22.23 -32.00 -8.24
CA SER A 167 21.04 -32.52 -7.58
C SER A 167 20.90 -31.85 -6.23
N LEU A 168 19.75 -31.24 -5.97
CA LEU A 168 19.47 -30.49 -4.75
C LEU A 168 18.23 -31.06 -4.06
N GLN A 169 18.27 -31.16 -2.75
CA GLN A 169 17.15 -31.52 -1.88
C GLN A 169 16.90 -30.36 -0.91
N ILE A 170 15.80 -29.65 -1.12
CA ILE A 170 15.45 -28.43 -0.41
C ILE A 170 14.32 -28.74 0.59
N PRO A 171 14.56 -28.66 1.92
CA PRO A 171 13.51 -28.82 2.91
C PRO A 171 12.49 -27.68 2.83
N ILE A 172 11.19 -27.99 2.95
CA ILE A 172 10.09 -27.01 2.88
C ILE A 172 10.17 -25.95 4.00
N GLU A 173 10.71 -26.31 5.17
CA GLU A 173 10.93 -25.36 6.25
C GLU A 173 11.92 -24.23 5.92
N THR A 174 12.73 -24.36 4.86
CA THR A 174 13.68 -23.33 4.41
C THR A 174 12.96 -22.07 3.91
N PHE A 175 11.70 -22.18 3.53
CA PHE A 175 10.87 -21.05 3.11
C PHE A 175 10.40 -20.20 4.29
N ILE A 176 10.58 -20.63 5.55
CA ILE A 176 10.27 -19.79 6.71
C ILE A 176 11.35 -18.71 6.87
N GLU A 177 10.93 -17.45 7.02
CA GLU A 177 11.83 -16.32 7.20
C GLU A 177 12.83 -16.56 8.35
N ASN A 178 14.08 -16.12 8.16
CA ASN A 178 15.20 -16.27 9.09
C ASN A 178 15.74 -17.70 9.29
N ARG A 179 15.15 -18.74 8.69
CA ARG A 179 15.77 -20.08 8.65
C ARG A 179 16.78 -20.16 7.51
N LYS A 180 18.07 -20.25 7.85
CA LYS A 180 19.20 -20.34 6.89
C LYS A 180 19.91 -21.68 7.00
N ASN A 181 19.22 -22.76 6.64
CA ASN A 181 19.70 -24.13 6.82
C ASN A 181 20.56 -24.66 5.64
N LEU A 182 20.56 -23.95 4.51
CA LEU A 182 21.28 -24.31 3.28
C LEU A 182 22.59 -23.53 3.15
N VAL A 183 23.57 -23.92 3.97
CA VAL A 183 24.90 -23.30 3.95
C VAL A 183 25.87 -24.13 3.11
N LEU A 184 26.92 -23.50 2.60
CA LEU A 184 27.90 -24.22 1.77
C LEU A 184 28.66 -25.30 2.56
N LEU A 185 28.84 -25.10 3.86
CA LEU A 185 29.57 -26.02 4.76
C LEU A 185 28.91 -27.41 4.91
N ASN A 186 27.61 -27.51 4.65
CA ASN A 186 26.86 -28.77 4.72
C ASN A 186 26.23 -29.14 3.37
N PHE A 187 26.82 -28.68 2.25
CA PHE A 187 26.31 -28.92 0.90
C PHE A 187 26.05 -30.41 0.63
N ASP A 188 26.90 -31.30 1.13
CA ASP A 188 26.75 -32.76 1.05
C ASP A 188 25.43 -33.32 1.61
N LYS A 189 24.75 -32.57 2.49
CA LYS A 189 23.45 -32.97 3.07
C LYS A 189 22.24 -32.58 2.22
N TRP A 190 22.39 -31.59 1.35
CA TRP A 190 21.27 -31.02 0.59
C TRP A 190 21.58 -30.87 -0.90
N GLY A 191 22.77 -31.27 -1.34
CA GLY A 191 23.24 -31.10 -2.70
C GLY A 191 24.34 -32.08 -3.09
N LYS A 192 24.38 -32.44 -4.37
CA LYS A 192 25.43 -33.26 -4.98
C LYS A 192 25.71 -32.80 -6.39
N ILE A 193 26.98 -32.83 -6.77
CA ILE A 193 27.45 -32.57 -8.14
C ILE A 193 28.15 -33.84 -8.62
N SER A 194 27.79 -34.32 -9.81
CA SER A 194 28.34 -35.55 -10.38
C SER A 194 28.51 -35.45 -11.89
N VAL A 195 29.33 -36.35 -12.45
CA VAL A 195 29.53 -36.51 -13.90
C VAL A 195 29.07 -37.92 -14.30
N PRO A 196 27.75 -38.17 -14.37
CA PRO A 196 27.22 -39.53 -14.53
C PRO A 196 27.39 -40.08 -15.96
N TYR A 197 27.54 -39.21 -16.96
CA TYR A 197 27.57 -39.60 -18.36
C TYR A 197 28.43 -38.66 -19.20
N SER A 198 29.12 -39.20 -20.22
CA SER A 198 29.96 -38.43 -21.14
C SER A 198 29.11 -37.83 -22.28
N PHE A 199 28.33 -36.80 -21.97
CA PHE A 199 27.48 -36.10 -22.96
C PHE A 199 28.29 -35.56 -24.15
N GLU A 200 29.52 -35.10 -23.91
CA GLU A 200 30.47 -34.64 -24.94
C GLU A 200 30.78 -35.70 -26.00
N MET A 201 30.78 -36.98 -25.61
CA MET A 201 31.16 -38.10 -26.48
C MET A 201 29.99 -38.64 -27.30
N ARG A 202 28.74 -38.32 -26.92
CA ARG A 202 27.53 -38.81 -27.61
C ARG A 202 26.74 -37.67 -28.23
N SER A 203 26.06 -36.89 -27.40
CA SER A 203 25.17 -35.83 -27.83
C SER A 203 24.78 -34.97 -26.63
N GLN A 204 24.51 -33.70 -26.90
CA GLN A 204 24.06 -32.76 -25.87
C GLN A 204 22.69 -33.20 -25.31
N PRO A 205 22.46 -32.99 -24.00
CA PRO A 205 21.13 -33.16 -23.43
C PRO A 205 20.14 -32.20 -24.08
N PHE A 206 18.95 -32.71 -24.37
CA PHE A 206 17.83 -31.96 -24.92
C PHE A 206 16.82 -31.60 -23.83
N SER A 207 16.50 -32.55 -22.95
CA SER A 207 15.62 -32.33 -21.81
C SER A 207 15.94 -33.31 -20.67
N ILE A 208 15.67 -32.87 -19.43
CA ILE A 208 15.65 -33.72 -18.23
C ILE A 208 14.27 -33.63 -17.60
N LYS A 209 13.77 -34.75 -17.07
CA LYS A 209 12.58 -34.75 -16.23
C LYS A 209 12.68 -35.88 -15.20
N ALA A 210 12.27 -35.57 -13.98
CA ALA A 210 12.20 -36.51 -12.88
C ALA A 210 10.83 -37.18 -12.88
N SER A 211 10.80 -38.48 -12.59
CA SER A 211 9.53 -39.15 -12.25
C SER A 211 9.26 -39.14 -10.75
N ASP A 212 10.32 -39.26 -9.96
CA ASP A 212 10.34 -39.26 -8.51
C ASP A 212 11.73 -38.80 -8.04
N GLU A 213 12.00 -38.85 -6.73
CA GLU A 213 13.27 -38.43 -6.15
C GLU A 213 14.47 -39.35 -6.47
N LEU A 214 14.24 -40.53 -7.05
CA LEU A 214 15.25 -41.55 -7.36
C LEU A 214 15.52 -41.73 -8.85
N ASN A 215 14.54 -41.43 -9.71
CA ASN A 215 14.58 -41.76 -11.12
C ASN A 215 14.48 -40.50 -12.00
N LEU A 216 15.49 -40.32 -12.84
CA LEU A 216 15.62 -39.23 -13.79
C LEU A 216 15.71 -39.76 -15.22
N PHE A 217 15.06 -39.07 -16.14
CA PHE A 217 15.06 -39.43 -17.54
C PHE A 217 15.62 -38.28 -18.38
N ILE A 218 16.56 -38.60 -19.26
CA ILE A 218 17.27 -37.62 -20.08
C ILE A 218 17.06 -37.96 -21.54
N SER A 219 16.48 -37.01 -22.29
CA SER A 219 16.47 -37.05 -23.74
C SER A 219 17.72 -36.35 -24.28
N LEU A 220 18.32 -36.92 -25.31
CA LEU A 220 19.46 -36.35 -26.02
C LEU A 220 19.04 -35.78 -27.37
N LYS A 221 19.82 -34.84 -27.92
CA LYS A 221 19.54 -34.25 -29.24
C LYS A 221 19.64 -35.27 -30.38
N ASP A 222 20.45 -36.32 -30.24
CA ASP A 222 20.58 -37.41 -31.22
C ASP A 222 19.38 -38.40 -31.23
N GLY A 223 18.45 -38.27 -30.27
CA GLY A 223 17.34 -39.20 -30.09
C GLY A 223 17.57 -40.28 -29.03
N GLY A 224 18.73 -40.27 -28.36
CA GLY A 224 19.00 -41.15 -27.24
C GLY A 224 18.10 -40.85 -26.04
N PHE A 225 17.69 -41.91 -25.34
CA PHE A 225 16.92 -41.83 -24.11
C PHE A 225 17.64 -42.58 -22.99
N LEU A 226 17.92 -41.87 -21.90
CA LEU A 226 18.67 -42.37 -20.75
C LEU A 226 17.78 -42.43 -19.52
N HIS A 227 17.99 -43.44 -18.68
CA HIS A 227 17.46 -43.53 -17.32
C HIS A 227 18.62 -43.46 -16.33
N PHE A 228 18.57 -42.45 -15.48
CA PHE A 228 19.48 -42.21 -14.36
C PHE A 228 18.76 -42.63 -13.08
N SER A 229 19.22 -43.70 -12.43
CA SER A 229 18.60 -44.25 -11.22
C SER A 229 19.53 -44.10 -10.01
N ARG A 230 18.96 -43.70 -8.88
CA ARG A 230 19.66 -43.45 -7.61
C ARG A 230 19.18 -44.42 -6.53
N GLN A 231 20.06 -44.68 -5.56
CA GLN A 231 19.71 -45.43 -4.36
C GLN A 231 19.05 -44.52 -3.30
N THR A 232 19.52 -43.28 -3.20
CA THR A 232 18.91 -42.23 -2.38
C THR A 232 18.93 -40.89 -3.14
N PRO A 233 18.09 -39.91 -2.78
CA PRO A 233 17.92 -38.71 -3.61
C PRO A 233 19.20 -37.92 -3.90
N ILE A 234 20.17 -37.95 -2.97
CA ILE A 234 21.47 -37.28 -3.06
C ILE A 234 22.62 -38.32 -3.13
N SER A 235 22.45 -39.38 -3.92
CA SER A 235 23.47 -40.42 -4.16
C SER A 235 24.10 -40.37 -5.56
N ASP A 236 25.11 -41.22 -5.80
CA ASP A 236 25.57 -41.46 -7.17
C ASP A 236 24.46 -42.09 -8.01
N VAL A 237 24.59 -41.93 -9.33
CA VAL A 237 23.60 -42.33 -10.31
C VAL A 237 24.11 -43.51 -11.11
N SER A 238 23.27 -44.53 -11.28
CA SER A 238 23.44 -45.59 -12.27
C SER A 238 22.80 -45.18 -13.59
N VAL A 239 23.54 -45.29 -14.69
CA VAL A 239 23.06 -44.87 -16.02
C VAL A 239 22.67 -46.08 -16.85
N PHE A 240 21.45 -46.05 -17.37
CA PHE A 240 20.90 -47.05 -18.28
C PHE A 240 20.46 -46.38 -19.59
N VAL A 241 20.61 -47.10 -20.70
CA VAL A 241 20.20 -46.63 -22.03
C VAL A 241 18.98 -47.41 -22.46
N PHE A 242 17.92 -46.71 -22.87
CA PHE A 242 16.76 -47.36 -23.49
C PHE A 242 17.11 -47.80 -24.91
N ASN A 243 16.81 -49.06 -25.21
CA ASN A 243 17.11 -49.66 -26.50
C ASN A 243 15.84 -49.90 -27.30
N GLU A 244 15.84 -49.41 -28.55
CA GLU A 244 14.86 -49.81 -29.54
C GLU A 244 15.34 -51.07 -30.28
N PRO A 245 14.48 -52.07 -30.49
CA PRO A 245 14.84 -53.22 -31.30
C PRO A 245 15.13 -52.78 -32.73
N VAL A 246 16.38 -52.98 -33.17
CA VAL A 246 16.82 -52.64 -34.52
C VAL A 246 16.09 -53.54 -35.51
N SER A 247 15.19 -52.98 -36.33
CA SER A 247 14.56 -53.74 -37.42
C SER A 247 15.58 -53.98 -38.55
N PHE A 248 16.40 -55.03 -38.41
CA PHE A 248 17.43 -55.42 -39.36
C PHE A 248 16.89 -55.70 -40.77
N ILE A 249 15.61 -56.07 -40.89
CA ILE A 249 14.96 -56.42 -42.18
C ILE A 249 14.59 -55.17 -43.02
N GLY A 250 14.50 -53.99 -42.42
CA GLY A 250 14.12 -52.76 -43.14
C GLY A 250 15.26 -52.10 -43.94
N GLY A 251 16.53 -52.41 -43.63
CA GLY A 251 17.70 -51.77 -44.22
C GLY A 251 18.12 -52.33 -45.60
N LEU A 252 17.63 -53.51 -45.97
CA LEU A 252 18.01 -54.18 -47.22
C LEU A 252 17.09 -53.85 -48.42
N PHE A 253 15.89 -53.28 -48.20
CA PHE A 253 14.92 -53.04 -49.28
C PHE A 253 14.15 -51.70 -49.21
N GLY A 254 14.51 -50.78 -48.31
CA GLY A 254 13.90 -49.44 -48.23
C GLY A 254 14.96 -48.35 -48.27
N GLY A 255 14.93 -47.51 -49.32
CA GLY A 255 15.77 -46.32 -49.40
C GLY A 255 15.59 -45.41 -48.18
N GLY A 256 16.68 -45.18 -47.45
CA GLY A 256 16.89 -44.03 -46.58
C GLY A 256 15.83 -43.70 -45.53
N LYS A 257 15.71 -44.51 -44.46
CA LYS A 257 15.31 -43.93 -43.16
C LYS A 257 16.51 -43.16 -42.59
N ARG A 258 16.84 -42.01 -43.17
CA ARG A 258 17.70 -41.04 -42.49
C ARG A 258 16.90 -40.52 -41.29
N ASN A 259 17.46 -40.60 -40.07
CA ASN A 259 16.96 -39.80 -38.96
C ASN A 259 16.90 -38.36 -39.45
N ILE A 260 15.70 -37.78 -39.50
CA ILE A 260 15.53 -36.41 -39.96
C ILE A 260 15.87 -35.52 -38.78
N GLU A 261 16.86 -34.66 -38.96
CA GLU A 261 17.19 -33.62 -38.00
C GLU A 261 16.31 -32.40 -38.26
N ILE A 262 15.54 -31.99 -37.25
CA ILE A 262 14.75 -30.77 -37.25
C ILE A 262 15.47 -29.79 -36.31
N ASN A 263 16.05 -28.72 -36.85
CA ASN A 263 16.84 -27.73 -36.09
C ASN A 263 18.01 -28.34 -35.28
N GLY A 264 18.68 -29.37 -35.81
CA GLY A 264 19.76 -30.07 -35.10
C GLY A 264 19.29 -30.97 -33.95
N ILE A 265 17.98 -31.30 -33.92
CA ILE A 265 17.38 -32.28 -33.00
C ILE A 265 16.83 -33.44 -33.83
N SER A 266 17.19 -34.66 -33.46
CA SER A 266 16.72 -35.89 -34.08
C SER A 266 15.19 -36.02 -33.97
N SER A 267 14.56 -36.51 -35.04
CA SER A 267 13.14 -36.89 -35.04
C SER A 267 12.76 -37.91 -33.96
N ASN A 268 13.72 -38.65 -33.40
CA ASN A 268 13.48 -39.59 -32.30
C ASN A 268 13.68 -39.00 -30.89
N ALA A 269 14.17 -37.76 -30.78
CA ALA A 269 14.32 -37.09 -29.48
C ALA A 269 12.96 -36.97 -28.79
N ILE A 270 12.96 -37.11 -27.48
CA ILE A 270 11.74 -37.10 -26.66
C ILE A 270 11.50 -35.67 -26.19
N VAL A 271 10.29 -35.17 -26.48
CA VAL A 271 9.87 -33.82 -26.12
C VAL A 271 9.13 -33.78 -24.79
N ASP A 272 8.46 -34.86 -24.41
CA ASP A 272 7.77 -34.99 -23.13
C ASP A 272 7.54 -36.46 -22.79
N PHE A 273 7.26 -36.76 -21.52
CA PHE A 273 6.88 -38.10 -21.08
C PHE A 273 6.04 -38.10 -19.81
N ILE A 274 5.42 -39.25 -19.55
CA ILE A 274 4.63 -39.59 -18.36
C ILE A 274 5.17 -40.89 -17.78
N LEU A 275 5.31 -40.98 -16.45
CA LEU A 275 5.48 -42.26 -15.75
C LEU A 275 4.11 -42.78 -15.29
N PHE A 276 3.89 -44.08 -15.45
CA PHE A 276 2.79 -44.81 -14.85
C PHE A 276 3.27 -45.62 -13.64
N GLY A 277 2.40 -45.81 -12.65
CA GLY A 277 2.72 -46.48 -11.38
C GLY A 277 3.10 -47.97 -11.50
N ASP A 278 2.99 -48.56 -12.68
CA ASP A 278 3.38 -49.94 -13.01
C ASP A 278 4.81 -50.06 -13.56
N GLY A 279 5.63 -49.00 -13.45
CA GLY A 279 7.02 -48.99 -13.92
C GLY A 279 7.14 -48.82 -15.44
N LYS A 280 6.15 -48.21 -16.10
CA LYS A 280 6.15 -47.89 -17.53
C LYS A 280 6.25 -46.39 -17.76
N VAL A 281 6.99 -45.99 -18.79
CA VAL A 281 7.08 -44.58 -19.22
C VAL A 281 6.47 -44.45 -20.61
N LEU A 282 5.55 -43.52 -20.78
CA LEU A 282 5.05 -43.08 -22.08
C LEU A 282 5.79 -41.82 -22.51
N THR A 283 6.48 -41.87 -23.64
CA THR A 283 7.20 -40.73 -24.22
C THR A 283 6.56 -40.26 -25.51
N LEU A 284 6.59 -38.96 -25.77
CA LEU A 284 6.29 -38.35 -27.06
C LEU A 284 7.59 -37.93 -27.75
N SER A 285 7.82 -38.40 -28.97
CA SER A 285 8.98 -38.00 -29.78
C SER A 285 8.71 -36.79 -30.68
N VAL A 286 9.78 -36.18 -31.20
CA VAL A 286 9.75 -35.17 -32.28
C VAL A 286 9.06 -35.69 -33.54
N SER A 287 9.03 -37.00 -33.79
CA SER A 287 8.29 -37.60 -34.90
C SER A 287 6.79 -37.79 -34.62
N LYS A 288 6.28 -37.27 -33.50
CA LYS A 288 4.90 -37.45 -33.02
C LYS A 288 4.56 -38.94 -32.80
N GLU A 289 5.52 -39.71 -32.29
CA GLU A 289 5.30 -41.10 -31.90
C GLU A 289 5.16 -41.20 -30.38
N LEU A 290 4.09 -41.85 -29.92
CA LEU A 290 3.91 -42.27 -28.54
C LEU A 290 4.59 -43.62 -28.34
N LYS A 291 5.62 -43.67 -27.50
CA LYS A 291 6.39 -44.88 -27.20
C LYS A 291 6.22 -45.24 -25.73
N ILE A 292 5.82 -46.48 -25.46
CA ILE A 292 5.74 -47.03 -24.10
C ILE A 292 7.02 -47.83 -23.86
N TRP A 293 7.72 -47.49 -22.78
CA TRP A 293 8.96 -48.13 -22.36
C TRP A 293 8.76 -48.84 -21.03
N ASN A 294 9.47 -49.93 -20.84
CA ASN A 294 9.57 -50.57 -19.54
C ASN A 294 10.82 -50.05 -18.81
N VAL A 295 10.64 -49.44 -17.65
CA VAL A 295 11.75 -48.86 -16.86
C VAL A 295 12.67 -49.94 -16.30
N SER A 296 12.16 -51.14 -15.99
CA SER A 296 12.96 -52.22 -15.40
C SER A 296 13.82 -52.95 -16.43
N THR A 297 13.34 -53.10 -17.66
CA THR A 297 14.06 -53.79 -18.74
C THR A 297 14.75 -52.83 -19.70
N HIS A 298 14.43 -51.53 -19.65
CA HIS A 298 14.87 -50.48 -20.58
C HIS A 298 14.60 -50.80 -22.05
N LEU A 299 13.53 -51.56 -22.31
CA LEU A 299 13.11 -51.97 -23.66
C LEU A 299 11.81 -51.27 -24.05
N LEU A 300 11.71 -50.97 -25.35
CA LEU A 300 10.48 -50.50 -25.98
C LEU A 300 9.40 -51.60 -25.92
N VAL A 301 8.22 -51.25 -25.40
CA VAL A 301 7.05 -52.12 -25.32
C VAL A 301 6.17 -51.95 -26.56
N LYS A 302 5.80 -50.70 -26.86
CA LYS A 302 4.85 -50.38 -27.93
C LYS A 302 5.13 -49.00 -28.51
N THR A 303 4.92 -48.86 -29.81
CA THR A 303 4.90 -47.56 -30.50
C THR A 303 3.53 -47.33 -31.12
N THR A 304 2.97 -46.16 -30.91
CA THR A 304 1.73 -45.69 -31.53
C THR A 304 2.04 -44.40 -32.28
N THR A 305 1.87 -44.40 -33.60
CA THR A 305 2.10 -43.21 -34.43
C THR A 305 0.85 -42.34 -34.43
N LEU A 306 0.98 -41.05 -34.09
CA LEU A 306 -0.17 -40.16 -33.97
C LEU A 306 -0.71 -39.63 -35.31
N TYR A 307 0.12 -39.56 -36.36
CA TYR A 307 -0.28 -39.10 -37.71
C TYR A 307 0.54 -39.77 -38.82
N ASN A 308 -0.01 -39.83 -40.04
CA ASN A 308 0.67 -40.40 -41.21
C ASN A 308 1.98 -39.67 -41.53
N LYS A 309 3.05 -40.46 -41.72
CA LYS A 309 4.47 -40.07 -41.86
C LYS A 309 4.81 -39.24 -43.12
N SER A 310 3.83 -38.73 -43.86
CA SER A 310 4.09 -38.20 -45.20
C SER A 310 4.70 -36.80 -45.23
N GLU A 311 4.65 -36.00 -44.15
CA GLU A 311 5.04 -34.59 -44.24
C GLU A 311 5.82 -34.08 -43.01
N HIS A 312 6.96 -33.45 -43.29
CA HIS A 312 7.95 -32.94 -42.34
C HIS A 312 7.65 -31.50 -41.91
N ASP A 313 6.47 -31.24 -41.37
CA ASP A 313 6.17 -29.91 -40.84
C ASP A 313 6.87 -29.69 -39.49
N MET A 314 7.58 -28.55 -39.38
CA MET A 314 8.20 -28.08 -38.15
C MET A 314 7.14 -27.79 -37.09
N TRP A 315 6.87 -28.77 -36.22
CA TRP A 315 5.94 -28.62 -35.10
C TRP A 315 6.62 -28.38 -33.75
N LEU A 316 7.94 -28.57 -33.68
CA LEU A 316 8.76 -28.14 -32.56
C LEU A 316 8.74 -26.61 -32.49
N THR A 317 7.73 -26.11 -31.80
CA THR A 317 7.66 -24.70 -31.41
C THR A 317 8.44 -24.54 -30.12
N ARG A 318 9.09 -23.39 -29.89
CA ARG A 318 9.84 -23.11 -28.66
C ARG A 318 8.98 -23.06 -27.38
N VAL A 319 7.68 -23.34 -27.46
CA VAL A 319 6.68 -22.64 -26.62
C VAL A 319 5.99 -23.50 -25.54
N PRO A 320 5.73 -24.81 -25.66
CA PRO A 320 4.97 -25.49 -24.61
C PRO A 320 5.84 -26.04 -23.48
N THR A 321 5.40 -25.80 -22.24
CA THR A 321 5.98 -26.36 -21.02
C THR A 321 5.63 -27.84 -20.81
N LYS A 322 4.57 -28.33 -21.47
CA LYS A 322 4.15 -29.73 -21.49
C LYS A 322 3.32 -30.08 -22.73
N TYR A 323 3.43 -31.32 -23.18
CA TYR A 323 2.65 -31.91 -24.29
C TYR A 323 1.72 -33.02 -23.83
N LEU A 324 2.03 -33.67 -22.70
CA LEU A 324 1.33 -34.84 -22.18
C LEU A 324 0.80 -34.56 -20.76
N GLN A 325 -0.45 -34.95 -20.51
CA GLN A 325 -1.04 -34.94 -19.17
C GLN A 325 -1.79 -36.26 -18.91
N VAL A 326 -1.68 -36.78 -17.68
CA VAL A 326 -2.50 -37.89 -17.18
C VAL A 326 -3.61 -37.34 -16.29
N LEU A 327 -4.79 -37.94 -16.41
CA LEU A 327 -5.90 -37.74 -15.49
C LEU A 327 -6.21 -39.08 -14.84
N ASP A 328 -6.23 -39.09 -13.51
CA ASP A 328 -6.79 -40.20 -12.74
C ASP A 328 -8.30 -40.01 -12.69
N VAL A 329 -9.05 -40.99 -13.19
CA VAL A 329 -10.51 -40.98 -13.16
C VAL A 329 -10.97 -42.15 -12.29
N ASP A 330 -11.49 -41.82 -11.11
CA ASP A 330 -12.12 -42.80 -10.24
C ASP A 330 -13.51 -43.19 -10.79
N ASN A 331 -13.90 -44.46 -10.67
CA ASN A 331 -15.24 -45.00 -10.97
C ASN A 331 -15.85 -44.63 -12.34
N PHE A 332 -15.13 -44.92 -13.42
CA PHE A 332 -15.62 -44.72 -14.79
C PHE A 332 -16.90 -45.51 -15.13
N ASP A 333 -17.03 -46.73 -14.61
CA ASP A 333 -18.18 -47.61 -14.75
C ASP A 333 -18.57 -48.21 -13.39
N ALA A 334 -19.80 -47.99 -12.93
CA ALA A 334 -20.33 -48.57 -11.70
C ALA A 334 -20.41 -50.12 -11.70
N ALA A 335 -20.05 -50.76 -12.82
CA ALA A 335 -20.10 -52.20 -13.03
C ALA A 335 -18.72 -52.90 -12.93
N ASP A 336 -17.61 -52.17 -12.96
CA ASP A 336 -16.26 -52.77 -12.92
C ASP A 336 -15.39 -52.02 -11.88
N THR A 337 -15.62 -52.34 -10.61
CA THR A 337 -14.95 -51.71 -9.46
C THR A 337 -13.45 -52.02 -9.35
N ASN A 338 -12.90 -52.85 -10.23
CA ASN A 338 -11.51 -53.33 -10.15
C ASN A 338 -10.57 -52.70 -11.18
N ASN A 339 -11.04 -51.84 -12.08
CA ASN A 339 -10.22 -51.34 -13.19
C ASN A 339 -10.12 -49.81 -13.20
N ARG A 340 -9.11 -49.27 -12.50
CA ARG A 340 -8.76 -47.83 -12.58
C ARG A 340 -8.23 -47.52 -13.98
N LYS A 341 -9.05 -46.89 -14.83
CA LYS A 341 -8.61 -46.39 -16.14
C LYS A 341 -7.98 -45.01 -15.97
N LYS A 342 -6.72 -44.86 -16.39
CA LYS A 342 -6.08 -43.54 -16.50
C LYS A 342 -6.38 -42.97 -17.89
N LEU A 343 -6.68 -41.68 -17.95
CA LEU A 343 -6.79 -40.97 -19.22
C LEU A 343 -5.47 -40.26 -19.52
N VAL A 344 -5.02 -40.36 -20.76
CA VAL A 344 -3.87 -39.61 -21.26
C VAL A 344 -4.37 -38.65 -22.32
N THR A 345 -3.99 -37.39 -22.21
CA THR A 345 -4.32 -36.36 -23.21
C THR A 345 -3.04 -35.74 -23.77
N SER A 346 -3.11 -35.35 -25.04
CA SER A 346 -2.03 -34.64 -25.72
C SER A 346 -2.58 -33.74 -26.81
N PHE A 347 -1.84 -32.69 -27.14
CA PHE A 347 -2.08 -31.93 -28.37
C PHE A 347 -0.93 -32.12 -29.36
N ILE A 348 -1.27 -32.08 -30.63
CA ILE A 348 -0.35 -32.24 -31.75
C ILE A 348 -0.66 -31.23 -32.84
N THR A 349 0.31 -30.90 -33.69
CA THR A 349 0.03 -30.03 -34.84
C THR A 349 -0.55 -30.78 -36.03
N THR A 350 -1.51 -30.17 -36.71
CA THR A 350 -2.18 -30.65 -37.93
C THR A 350 -1.94 -29.68 -39.09
N LYS A 351 -2.12 -30.15 -40.34
CA LYS A 351 -1.91 -29.36 -41.56
C LYS A 351 -3.05 -28.40 -41.88
N ASN A 352 -4.27 -28.78 -41.48
CA ASN A 352 -5.49 -28.06 -41.80
C ASN A 352 -5.83 -27.12 -40.63
N GLY A 353 -5.13 -25.99 -40.55
CA GLY A 353 -5.79 -24.80 -40.04
C GLY A 353 -6.78 -24.35 -41.12
N GLU A 354 -8.06 -24.73 -41.01
CA GLU A 354 -9.10 -23.90 -41.65
C GLU A 354 -8.89 -22.46 -41.17
N SER A 355 -9.27 -21.43 -41.93
CA SER A 355 -8.93 -20.02 -41.63
C SER A 355 -9.24 -19.57 -40.18
N ASN A 356 -10.15 -20.26 -39.51
CA ASN A 356 -10.67 -19.96 -38.18
C ASN A 356 -10.22 -20.97 -37.08
N LYS A 357 -9.63 -22.12 -37.45
CA LYS A 357 -9.22 -23.18 -36.52
C LYS A 357 -7.72 -23.18 -36.30
N SER A 358 -7.29 -23.51 -35.09
CA SER A 358 -5.87 -23.64 -34.81
C SER A 358 -5.27 -24.83 -35.52
N ARG A 359 -3.96 -24.76 -35.78
CA ARG A 359 -3.17 -25.89 -36.26
C ARG A 359 -2.93 -26.97 -35.21
N PHE A 360 -3.60 -26.92 -34.06
CA PHE A 360 -3.41 -27.87 -32.96
C PHE A 360 -4.67 -28.73 -32.82
N ALA A 361 -4.50 -30.02 -32.57
CA ALA A 361 -5.60 -30.94 -32.27
C ALA A 361 -5.32 -31.65 -30.95
N PHE A 362 -6.29 -31.65 -30.05
CA PHE A 362 -6.27 -32.43 -28.82
C PHE A 362 -6.85 -33.80 -29.08
N LYS A 363 -6.21 -34.82 -28.51
CA LYS A 363 -6.62 -36.23 -28.54
C LYS A 363 -6.52 -36.83 -27.15
N LEU A 364 -7.34 -37.86 -26.92
CA LEU A 364 -7.47 -38.55 -25.65
C LEU A 364 -7.30 -40.06 -25.84
N TRP A 365 -6.63 -40.72 -24.89
CA TRP A 365 -6.45 -42.17 -24.86
C TRP A 365 -6.80 -42.74 -23.49
N PHE A 366 -7.38 -43.93 -23.46
CA PHE A 366 -7.38 -44.78 -22.27
C PHE A 366 -6.03 -45.48 -22.14
N TYR A 367 -5.46 -45.43 -20.95
CA TYR A 367 -4.37 -46.31 -20.54
C TYR A 367 -4.94 -47.44 -19.67
N SER A 368 -4.65 -48.68 -20.07
CA SER A 368 -5.00 -49.90 -19.33
C SER A 368 -3.74 -50.65 -18.90
N GLU A 369 -3.83 -51.38 -17.78
CA GLU A 369 -2.71 -52.20 -17.25
C GLU A 369 -2.20 -53.26 -18.25
N ASN A 370 -3.03 -53.63 -19.25
CA ASN A 370 -2.66 -54.50 -20.36
C ASN A 370 -1.75 -53.83 -21.41
N GLN A 371 -1.20 -52.65 -21.12
CA GLN A 371 -0.21 -51.92 -21.94
C GLN A 371 -0.75 -51.46 -23.32
N LEU A 372 -2.07 -51.29 -23.43
CA LEU A 372 -2.72 -50.76 -24.62
C LEU A 372 -3.16 -49.31 -24.35
N LEU A 373 -2.58 -48.38 -25.11
CA LEU A 373 -3.20 -47.08 -25.37
C LEU A 373 -4.33 -47.30 -26.39
N GLU A 374 -5.56 -47.04 -25.96
CA GLU A 374 -6.75 -47.08 -26.80
C GLU A 374 -7.24 -45.65 -27.04
N GLU A 375 -7.24 -45.21 -28.29
CA GLU A 375 -7.70 -43.86 -28.64
C GLU A 375 -9.21 -43.74 -28.41
N VAL A 376 -9.60 -42.67 -27.73
CA VAL A 376 -11.00 -42.30 -27.57
C VAL A 376 -11.39 -41.53 -28.83
N THR A 377 -11.76 -42.24 -29.89
CA THR A 377 -11.95 -41.66 -31.24
C THR A 377 -13.00 -40.54 -31.30
N LYS A 378 -13.97 -40.53 -30.39
CA LYS A 378 -14.95 -39.44 -30.24
C LYS A 378 -14.38 -38.16 -29.62
N PHE A 379 -13.16 -38.22 -29.08
CA PHE A 379 -12.45 -37.14 -28.38
C PHE A 379 -11.26 -36.64 -29.19
N GLU A 380 -11.55 -36.14 -30.39
CA GLU A 380 -10.61 -35.33 -31.16
C GLU A 380 -11.26 -33.97 -31.45
N PHE A 381 -10.62 -32.89 -31.02
CA PHE A 381 -11.08 -31.53 -31.33
C PHE A 381 -9.91 -30.59 -31.63
N GLN A 382 -10.17 -29.63 -32.51
CA GLN A 382 -9.25 -28.55 -32.83
C GLN A 382 -9.79 -27.25 -32.20
N PRO A 383 -9.10 -26.66 -31.22
CA PRO A 383 -9.54 -25.39 -30.66
C PRO A 383 -9.45 -24.29 -31.72
N GLU A 384 -10.38 -23.34 -31.63
CA GLU A 384 -10.39 -22.13 -32.45
C GLU A 384 -9.25 -21.19 -32.05
N LEU A 385 -8.77 -20.38 -32.99
CA LEU A 385 -7.75 -19.38 -32.69
C LEU A 385 -8.33 -18.28 -31.81
N PRO A 386 -7.53 -17.69 -30.89
CA PRO A 386 -8.01 -16.61 -30.03
C PRO A 386 -8.64 -15.44 -30.79
N ASN A 387 -8.12 -15.06 -31.96
CA ASN A 387 -8.71 -13.98 -32.77
C ASN A 387 -10.13 -14.30 -33.25
N THR A 388 -10.41 -15.56 -33.59
CA THR A 388 -11.74 -16.02 -34.00
C THR A 388 -12.71 -16.04 -32.82
N LEU A 389 -12.22 -16.47 -31.65
CA LEU A 389 -13.00 -16.48 -30.43
C LEU A 389 -13.39 -15.06 -29.99
N LEU A 390 -12.46 -14.12 -30.12
CA LEU A 390 -12.68 -12.71 -29.78
C LEU A 390 -13.50 -11.96 -30.84
N SER A 391 -13.35 -12.29 -32.14
CA SER A 391 -14.16 -11.66 -33.19
C SER A 391 -15.65 -11.91 -32.96
N ASN A 392 -16.09 -13.08 -32.50
CA ASN A 392 -17.53 -13.28 -32.24
C ASN A 392 -18.14 -12.36 -31.14
N SER A 393 -17.34 -11.56 -30.42
CA SER A 393 -17.78 -10.55 -29.44
C SER A 393 -17.76 -9.09 -29.94
N ASP A 394 -17.31 -8.87 -31.19
CA ASP A 394 -17.52 -7.75 -32.14
C ASP A 394 -17.69 -6.25 -31.75
N ILE A 395 -17.65 -5.79 -30.49
CA ILE A 395 -17.65 -4.32 -30.21
C ILE A 395 -16.24 -3.72 -30.33
N PHE A 396 -15.24 -4.34 -29.72
CA PHE A 396 -13.89 -3.75 -29.62
C PHE A 396 -12.92 -4.20 -30.71
N PHE A 397 -13.18 -5.32 -31.39
CA PHE A 397 -12.14 -5.97 -32.20
C PHE A 397 -12.20 -5.66 -33.70
N HIS A 398 -13.29 -5.08 -34.22
CA HIS A 398 -13.42 -4.76 -35.66
C HIS A 398 -12.47 -3.66 -36.13
N ASP A 399 -12.15 -2.69 -35.25
CA ASP A 399 -11.13 -1.66 -35.52
C ASP A 399 -9.80 -1.93 -34.78
N SER A 400 -9.73 -3.03 -33.99
CA SER A 400 -8.59 -3.25 -33.10
C SER A 400 -7.30 -3.55 -33.86
N THR A 401 -6.24 -2.92 -33.36
CA THR A 401 -4.83 -3.20 -33.67
C THR A 401 -4.36 -4.62 -33.30
N PHE A 402 -5.26 -5.53 -32.91
CA PHE A 402 -4.96 -6.90 -32.50
C PHE A 402 -4.61 -7.79 -33.71
N GLN A 403 -3.43 -7.55 -34.28
CA GLN A 403 -2.92 -8.18 -35.50
C GLN A 403 -2.14 -9.48 -35.26
N ASN A 404 -2.21 -10.06 -34.05
CA ASN A 404 -1.47 -11.28 -33.73
C ASN A 404 -2.01 -12.45 -34.56
N LYS A 405 -1.31 -12.81 -35.64
CA LYS A 405 -1.70 -13.89 -36.56
C LYS A 405 -1.17 -15.26 -36.15
N ILE A 406 -0.21 -15.31 -35.22
CA ILE A 406 0.50 -16.53 -34.85
C ILE A 406 0.31 -16.78 -33.36
N TRP A 407 -0.43 -17.84 -33.04
CA TRP A 407 -0.68 -18.30 -31.68
C TRP A 407 -0.06 -19.67 -31.43
N PHE A 408 0.42 -19.84 -30.21
CA PHE A 408 1.00 -21.09 -29.73
C PHE A 408 0.34 -21.50 -28.41
N ILE A 409 0.22 -22.80 -28.18
CA ILE A 409 -0.14 -23.34 -26.86
C ILE A 409 1.12 -23.25 -25.98
N GLN A 410 1.06 -22.44 -24.93
CA GLN A 410 2.14 -22.24 -23.96
C GLN A 410 2.06 -23.26 -22.81
N ASP A 411 0.85 -23.52 -22.33
CA ASP A 411 0.54 -24.54 -21.33
C ASP A 411 -0.95 -24.92 -21.46
N TYR A 412 -1.36 -26.03 -20.87
CA TYR A 412 -2.77 -26.41 -20.80
C TYR A 412 -3.05 -27.25 -19.55
N GLU A 413 -4.16 -27.08 -18.83
CA GLU A 413 -4.55 -27.99 -17.75
C GLU A 413 -5.87 -28.65 -18.11
N VAL A 414 -5.99 -29.94 -17.87
CA VAL A 414 -7.24 -30.67 -18.06
C VAL A 414 -7.78 -31.13 -16.72
N GLU A 415 -9.09 -31.01 -16.54
CA GLU A 415 -9.83 -31.52 -15.38
C GLU A 415 -11.03 -32.37 -15.85
N PHE A 416 -11.33 -33.42 -15.08
CA PHE A 416 -12.51 -34.26 -15.30
C PHE A 416 -13.54 -33.96 -14.21
N VAL A 417 -14.72 -33.50 -14.63
CA VAL A 417 -15.84 -33.17 -13.75
C VAL A 417 -16.78 -34.38 -13.69
N GLU A 418 -16.53 -35.26 -12.73
CA GLU A 418 -17.19 -36.56 -12.60
C GLU A 418 -18.72 -36.44 -12.50
N ALA A 419 -19.22 -35.51 -11.67
CA ALA A 419 -20.65 -35.32 -11.42
C ALA A 419 -21.48 -35.03 -12.68
N LYS A 420 -20.88 -34.39 -13.68
CA LYS A 420 -21.54 -34.02 -14.95
C LYS A 420 -21.02 -34.81 -16.15
N LYS A 421 -20.03 -35.68 -15.94
CA LYS A 421 -19.27 -36.35 -17.01
C LYS A 421 -18.78 -35.35 -18.07
N TYR A 422 -18.17 -34.27 -17.62
CA TYR A 422 -17.53 -33.28 -18.49
C TYR A 422 -16.03 -33.33 -18.36
N ILE A 423 -15.32 -32.99 -19.43
CA ILE A 423 -13.89 -32.74 -19.41
C ILE A 423 -13.65 -31.30 -19.82
N LYS A 424 -12.84 -30.59 -19.03
CA LYS A 424 -12.54 -29.18 -19.29
C LYS A 424 -11.08 -29.03 -19.64
N TYR A 425 -10.81 -28.41 -20.78
CA TYR A 425 -9.48 -28.08 -21.27
C TYR A 425 -9.22 -26.60 -21.08
N HIS A 426 -8.37 -26.26 -20.12
CA HIS A 426 -7.86 -24.91 -19.89
C HIS A 426 -6.63 -24.72 -20.76
N ILE A 427 -6.71 -23.94 -21.83
CA ILE A 427 -5.63 -23.77 -22.81
C ILE A 427 -5.08 -22.35 -22.71
N LEU A 428 -3.81 -22.23 -22.35
CA LEU A 428 -3.10 -20.95 -22.35
C LEU A 428 -2.44 -20.72 -23.72
N TRP A 429 -3.01 -19.79 -24.47
CA TRP A 429 -2.46 -19.28 -25.72
C TRP A 429 -1.46 -18.17 -25.50
N LYS A 430 -0.43 -18.11 -26.34
CA LYS A 430 0.58 -17.07 -26.34
C LYS A 430 0.93 -16.59 -27.75
N SER A 431 1.14 -15.29 -27.87
CA SER A 431 1.71 -14.62 -29.03
C SER A 431 2.61 -13.49 -28.54
N ASN A 432 3.93 -13.68 -28.58
CA ASN A 432 4.90 -12.80 -27.91
C ASN A 432 4.56 -12.63 -26.41
N THR A 433 4.36 -11.39 -25.95
CA THR A 433 3.96 -11.05 -24.57
C THR A 433 2.45 -11.13 -24.34
N SER A 434 1.65 -11.20 -25.41
CA SER A 434 0.19 -11.37 -25.31
C SER A 434 -0.18 -12.81 -24.97
N SER A 435 -1.17 -12.98 -24.11
CA SER A 435 -1.68 -14.29 -23.70
C SER A 435 -3.20 -14.29 -23.59
N ILE A 436 -3.84 -15.42 -23.88
CA ILE A 436 -5.28 -15.62 -23.76
C ILE A 436 -5.52 -17.02 -23.18
N LEU A 437 -6.36 -17.12 -22.14
CA LEU A 437 -6.88 -18.39 -21.67
C LEU A 437 -8.18 -18.70 -22.42
N ALA A 438 -8.28 -19.90 -22.98
CA ALA A 438 -9.53 -20.45 -23.51
C ALA A 438 -9.86 -21.75 -22.78
N ILE A 439 -11.08 -21.88 -22.27
CA ILE A 439 -11.55 -23.06 -21.56
C ILE A 439 -12.63 -23.73 -22.40
N TYR A 440 -12.36 -24.95 -22.83
CA TYR A 440 -13.32 -25.76 -23.58
C TYR A 440 -13.94 -26.78 -22.64
N THR A 441 -15.27 -26.73 -22.49
CA THR A 441 -16.02 -27.77 -21.76
C THR A 441 -16.61 -28.74 -22.77
N LEU A 442 -16.21 -30.01 -22.71
CA LEU A 442 -16.68 -31.06 -23.61
C LEU A 442 -17.51 -32.09 -22.86
N ASP A 443 -18.60 -32.53 -23.48
CA ASP A 443 -19.40 -33.64 -23.01
C ASP A 443 -18.63 -34.95 -23.22
N PHE A 444 -18.31 -35.62 -22.12
CA PHE A 444 -17.48 -36.82 -22.18
C PHE A 444 -18.18 -38.01 -22.87
N SER A 445 -19.51 -38.00 -22.93
CA SER A 445 -20.30 -39.06 -23.55
C SER A 445 -20.18 -39.07 -25.07
N ASN A 446 -20.12 -37.89 -25.71
CA ASN A 446 -20.19 -37.73 -27.16
C ASN A 446 -19.05 -36.89 -27.77
N GLY A 447 -18.21 -36.24 -26.96
CA GLY A 447 -17.08 -35.41 -27.41
C GLY A 447 -17.47 -34.02 -27.92
N SER A 448 -18.75 -33.62 -27.79
CA SER A 448 -19.21 -32.32 -28.27
C SER A 448 -18.76 -31.18 -27.35
N ILE A 449 -18.40 -30.04 -27.93
CA ILE A 449 -18.09 -28.82 -27.19
C ILE A 449 -19.42 -28.21 -26.72
N VAL A 450 -19.59 -28.13 -25.41
CA VAL A 450 -20.78 -27.59 -24.75
C VAL A 450 -20.65 -26.08 -24.57
N LEU A 451 -19.47 -25.63 -24.13
CA LEU A 451 -19.19 -24.24 -23.75
C LEU A 451 -17.74 -23.89 -24.08
N ILE A 452 -17.52 -22.65 -24.52
CA ILE A 452 -16.19 -22.06 -24.68
C ILE A 452 -16.16 -20.76 -23.88
N ASP A 453 -15.35 -20.75 -22.82
CA ASP A 453 -15.07 -19.57 -22.02
C ASP A 453 -13.72 -18.98 -22.40
N VAL A 454 -13.62 -17.66 -22.48
CA VAL A 454 -12.38 -16.98 -22.88
C VAL A 454 -12.04 -15.88 -21.88
N SER A 455 -10.76 -15.73 -21.55
CA SER A 455 -10.31 -14.60 -20.75
C SER A 455 -10.28 -13.32 -21.58
N GLN A 456 -10.52 -12.19 -20.92
CA GLN A 456 -10.21 -10.87 -21.50
C GLN A 456 -8.77 -10.86 -22.04
N PRO A 457 -8.52 -10.26 -23.23
CA PRO A 457 -7.16 -10.12 -23.73
C PRO A 457 -6.35 -9.25 -22.78
N SER A 458 -5.03 -9.35 -22.86
CA SER A 458 -4.15 -8.33 -22.28
C SER A 458 -4.57 -6.98 -22.86
N SER A 459 -4.84 -5.98 -22.02
CA SER A 459 -5.19 -4.63 -22.48
C SER A 459 -4.13 -4.13 -23.46
N HIS A 460 -4.46 -4.09 -24.73
CA HIS A 460 -3.63 -3.44 -25.72
C HIS A 460 -3.93 -1.95 -25.66
N THR A 461 -2.87 -1.18 -25.45
CA THR A 461 -2.84 0.27 -25.42
C THR A 461 -3.36 0.85 -26.73
N GLU A 462 -4.67 0.96 -26.90
CA GLU A 462 -5.29 1.96 -27.79
C GLU A 462 -5.40 3.33 -27.08
N GLU A 463 -4.66 3.50 -25.97
CA GLU A 463 -4.76 4.64 -25.08
C GLU A 463 -3.60 5.64 -25.16
N GLU A 464 -2.63 5.51 -26.08
CA GLU A 464 -1.51 6.49 -26.13
C GLU A 464 -1.99 7.93 -26.42
N ALA A 465 -3.09 8.10 -27.17
CA ALA A 465 -3.73 9.40 -27.39
C ALA A 465 -4.58 9.86 -26.18
N ILE A 466 -5.19 8.91 -25.47
CA ILE A 466 -6.08 9.09 -24.29
C ILE A 466 -5.25 9.50 -23.07
N LEU A 467 -4.05 8.95 -22.94
CA LEU A 467 -3.17 9.21 -21.82
C LEU A 467 -2.61 10.63 -21.86
N GLN A 468 -2.36 11.23 -23.04
CA GLN A 468 -1.80 12.58 -23.16
C GLN A 468 -2.72 13.69 -22.61
N SER A 469 -4.02 13.47 -22.40
CA SER A 469 -4.92 14.50 -21.84
C SER A 469 -4.85 14.61 -20.32
N ARG A 470 -4.48 13.53 -19.62
CA ARG A 470 -4.47 13.42 -18.14
C ARG A 470 -3.58 14.46 -17.46
N ASP A 471 -3.87 14.77 -16.20
CA ASP A 471 -3.04 15.69 -15.42
C ASP A 471 -1.72 15.03 -14.97
N LEU A 472 -0.84 15.85 -14.39
CA LEU A 472 0.47 15.39 -13.93
C LEU A 472 0.33 14.38 -12.78
N ASP A 473 -0.61 14.64 -11.86
CA ASP A 473 -0.83 13.82 -10.67
C ASP A 473 -1.33 12.42 -11.02
N PHE A 474 -2.09 12.27 -12.11
CA PHE A 474 -2.50 10.97 -12.63
C PHE A 474 -1.31 10.04 -12.87
N TYR A 475 -0.27 10.47 -13.62
CA TYR A 475 0.84 9.58 -13.93
C TYR A 475 1.66 9.19 -12.71
N ALA A 476 1.97 10.16 -11.84
CA ALA A 476 2.72 9.89 -10.62
C ALA A 476 1.96 8.89 -9.73
N THR A 477 0.65 9.09 -9.58
CA THR A 477 -0.23 8.18 -8.85
C THR A 477 -0.30 6.80 -9.51
N LYS A 478 -0.43 6.74 -10.84
CA LYS A 478 -0.48 5.49 -11.59
C LYS A 478 0.83 4.71 -11.51
N ILE A 479 1.98 5.38 -11.46
CA ILE A 479 3.29 4.75 -11.33
C ILE A 479 3.51 4.23 -9.90
N PHE A 480 3.26 5.08 -8.89
CA PHE A 480 3.73 4.82 -7.53
C PHE A 480 2.66 4.38 -6.53
N ALA A 481 1.36 4.56 -6.82
CA ALA A 481 0.30 4.28 -5.83
C ALA A 481 -0.75 3.26 -6.30
N SER A 482 -0.78 2.90 -7.59
CA SER A 482 -1.78 2.01 -8.16
C SER A 482 -1.57 0.53 -7.81
N GLY A 483 -0.31 0.12 -7.59
CA GLY A 483 0.09 -1.29 -7.57
C GLY A 483 0.27 -1.93 -8.96
N ASP A 484 0.26 -1.14 -10.04
CA ASP A 484 0.39 -1.61 -11.43
C ASP A 484 1.83 -1.90 -11.86
N PHE A 485 2.81 -1.45 -11.07
CA PHE A 485 4.23 -1.61 -11.34
C PHE A 485 4.95 -2.10 -10.08
N ASP A 486 6.13 -2.69 -10.26
CA ASP A 486 7.04 -3.02 -9.16
C ASP A 486 8.27 -2.10 -9.17
N ASP A 487 9.06 -2.14 -8.10
CA ASP A 487 10.27 -1.31 -7.97
C ASP A 487 11.29 -1.59 -9.08
N LEU A 488 11.36 -2.82 -9.61
CA LEU A 488 12.30 -3.17 -10.69
C LEU A 488 11.94 -2.46 -11.99
N ILE A 489 10.65 -2.47 -12.36
CA ILE A 489 10.12 -1.78 -13.54
C ILE A 489 10.37 -0.27 -13.41
N VAL A 490 10.02 0.32 -12.27
CA VAL A 490 10.14 1.77 -12.07
C VAL A 490 11.60 2.21 -12.01
N ALA A 491 12.47 1.48 -11.30
CA ALA A 491 13.90 1.79 -11.24
C ALA A 491 14.58 1.67 -12.61
N THR A 492 14.25 0.65 -13.39
CA THR A 492 14.76 0.48 -14.76
C THR A 492 14.32 1.63 -15.65
N SER A 493 13.03 1.97 -15.61
CA SER A 493 12.44 3.06 -16.40
C SER A 493 13.06 4.42 -16.05
N LEU A 494 13.26 4.69 -14.76
CA LEU A 494 13.96 5.88 -14.28
C LEU A 494 15.43 5.91 -14.72
N THR A 495 16.12 4.76 -14.72
CA THR A 495 17.51 4.67 -15.17
C THR A 495 17.63 5.04 -16.63
N ILE A 496 16.75 4.50 -17.48
CA ILE A 496 16.72 4.79 -18.92
C ILE A 496 16.36 6.26 -19.17
N LEU A 497 15.37 6.79 -18.45
CA LEU A 497 15.00 8.20 -18.57
C LEU A 497 16.14 9.12 -18.11
N ALA A 498 16.79 8.83 -17.00
CA ALA A 498 17.93 9.59 -16.50
C ALA A 498 19.11 9.58 -17.49
N GLN A 499 19.41 8.42 -18.10
CA GLN A 499 20.42 8.30 -19.16
C GLN A 499 20.05 9.11 -20.41
N HIS A 500 18.78 9.03 -20.84
CA HIS A 500 18.27 9.81 -21.97
C HIS A 500 18.40 11.32 -21.73
N LEU A 501 18.10 11.76 -20.51
CA LEU A 501 18.23 13.15 -20.07
C LEU A 501 19.68 13.58 -19.74
N LYS A 502 20.63 12.64 -19.80
CA LYS A 502 22.06 12.84 -19.47
C LYS A 502 22.28 13.30 -18.02
N SER A 503 21.46 12.81 -17.08
CA SER A 503 21.68 13.01 -15.65
C SER A 503 22.83 12.12 -15.15
N THR A 504 23.64 12.66 -14.25
CA THR A 504 24.73 11.94 -13.58
C THR A 504 24.33 11.44 -12.18
N GLU A 505 23.11 11.73 -11.74
CA GLU A 505 22.62 11.29 -10.43
C GLU A 505 22.40 9.78 -10.40
N LEU A 506 22.89 9.14 -9.35
CA LEU A 506 22.70 7.71 -9.12
C LEU A 506 21.31 7.48 -8.52
N ILE A 507 20.58 6.50 -9.04
CA ILE A 507 19.27 6.12 -8.51
C ILE A 507 19.45 5.42 -7.18
N ASN A 508 18.78 5.94 -6.15
CA ASN A 508 18.59 5.25 -4.87
C ASN A 508 17.31 4.40 -4.95
N PRO A 509 17.38 3.06 -4.90
CA PRO A 509 16.20 2.20 -4.93
C PRO A 509 15.23 2.42 -3.78
N LEU A 510 15.67 3.05 -2.68
CA LEU A 510 14.83 3.34 -1.51
C LEU A 510 14.06 4.66 -1.62
N GLU A 511 14.29 5.47 -2.67
CA GLU A 511 13.71 6.82 -2.81
C GLU A 511 13.29 7.10 -4.26
N LEU A 512 12.74 6.09 -4.94
CA LEU A 512 12.35 6.16 -6.35
C LEU A 512 11.42 7.34 -6.67
N ARG A 513 10.46 7.64 -5.78
CA ARG A 513 9.49 8.73 -5.98
C ARG A 513 10.16 10.09 -5.92
N HIS A 514 10.95 10.34 -4.87
CA HIS A 514 11.68 11.60 -4.71
C HIS A 514 12.69 11.82 -5.84
N PHE A 515 13.37 10.75 -6.27
CA PHE A 515 14.27 10.80 -7.42
C PHE A 515 13.52 11.17 -8.70
N ALA A 516 12.37 10.55 -8.98
CA ALA A 516 11.56 10.85 -10.15
C ALA A 516 11.11 12.32 -10.17
N GLU A 517 10.58 12.82 -9.04
CA GLU A 517 10.15 14.20 -8.87
C GLU A 517 11.32 15.19 -9.12
N THR A 518 12.46 14.94 -8.49
CA THR A 518 13.67 15.78 -8.61
C THR A 518 14.21 15.78 -10.03
N LEU A 519 14.30 14.60 -10.66
CA LEU A 519 14.77 14.44 -12.04
C LEU A 519 13.89 15.24 -13.02
N ILE A 520 12.57 15.08 -12.90
CA ILE A 520 11.60 15.73 -13.79
C ILE A 520 11.54 17.24 -13.56
N GLN A 521 11.56 17.70 -12.31
CA GLN A 521 11.57 19.13 -11.97
C GLN A 521 12.86 19.82 -12.44
N THR A 522 14.01 19.17 -12.28
CA THR A 522 15.31 19.70 -12.71
C THR A 522 15.43 19.81 -14.23
N HIS A 523 14.88 18.86 -14.99
CA HIS A 523 14.99 18.87 -16.45
C HIS A 523 13.91 19.69 -17.14
N SER A 524 12.69 19.73 -16.60
CA SER A 524 11.63 20.61 -17.11
C SER A 524 12.02 22.09 -17.03
N SER A 525 12.75 22.49 -15.98
CA SER A 525 13.27 23.85 -15.84
C SER A 525 14.43 24.18 -16.78
N LYS A 526 15.22 23.18 -17.21
CA LYS A 526 16.43 23.37 -18.04
C LYS A 526 16.21 23.24 -19.55
N GLN A 527 15.32 22.35 -20.02
CA GLN A 527 15.26 21.91 -21.44
C GLN A 527 13.97 22.26 -22.20
N ARG A 528 13.07 23.09 -21.64
CA ARG A 528 11.76 23.47 -22.24
C ARG A 528 10.77 22.30 -22.46
N GLU A 529 11.07 21.06 -22.05
CA GLU A 529 10.06 19.99 -22.03
C GLU A 529 9.11 20.16 -20.84
N SER A 530 7.80 20.00 -21.08
CA SER A 530 6.82 20.12 -20.00
C SER A 530 6.96 18.98 -18.98
N PRO A 531 6.81 19.23 -17.66
CA PRO A 531 6.84 18.18 -16.64
C PRO A 531 5.88 17.03 -16.94
N LYS A 532 4.69 17.36 -17.44
CA LYS A 532 3.66 16.40 -17.87
C LYS A 532 4.18 15.43 -18.93
N HIS A 533 4.92 15.93 -19.93
CA HIS A 533 5.47 15.10 -20.99
C HIS A 533 6.54 14.13 -20.48
N LEU A 534 7.38 14.57 -19.54
CA LEU A 534 8.38 13.71 -18.90
C LEU A 534 7.74 12.60 -18.04
N TRP A 535 6.68 12.94 -17.30
CA TRP A 535 5.89 11.94 -16.56
C TRP A 535 5.22 10.92 -17.48
N PHE A 536 4.67 11.38 -18.61
CA PHE A 536 4.12 10.48 -19.63
C PHE A 536 5.18 9.55 -20.23
N LYS A 537 6.39 10.06 -20.54
CA LYS A 537 7.52 9.23 -20.99
C LYS A 537 7.89 8.16 -19.96
N LEU A 538 7.98 8.54 -18.68
CA LEU A 538 8.26 7.59 -17.60
C LEU A 538 7.18 6.52 -17.49
N TYR A 539 5.91 6.91 -17.50
CA TYR A 539 4.77 5.98 -17.49
C TYR A 539 4.82 5.02 -18.68
N SER A 540 5.11 5.52 -19.88
CA SER A 540 5.20 4.71 -21.10
C SER A 540 6.31 3.65 -21.03
N LEU A 541 7.47 4.02 -20.46
CA LEU A 541 8.56 3.06 -20.19
C LEU A 541 8.10 2.00 -19.18
N CYS A 542 7.45 2.40 -18.08
CA CYS A 542 6.91 1.47 -17.10
C CYS A 542 5.92 0.48 -17.73
N GLU A 543 5.02 0.94 -18.60
CA GLU A 543 4.07 0.10 -19.35
C GLU A 543 4.78 -0.89 -20.28
N GLU A 544 5.83 -0.48 -20.99
CA GLU A 544 6.61 -1.36 -21.87
C GLU A 544 7.29 -2.50 -21.11
N PHE A 545 7.94 -2.17 -19.98
CA PHE A 545 8.58 -3.16 -19.12
C PHE A 545 7.56 -4.03 -18.37
N SER A 546 6.39 -3.48 -18.03
CA SER A 546 5.26 -4.22 -17.47
C SER A 546 4.72 -5.26 -18.46
N LYS A 547 4.53 -4.90 -19.74
CA LYS A 547 4.12 -5.84 -20.80
C LYS A 547 5.10 -7.00 -20.95
N THR A 548 6.40 -6.71 -20.91
CA THR A 548 7.46 -7.74 -20.97
C THR A 548 7.43 -8.65 -19.74
N SER A 549 7.24 -8.07 -18.56
CA SER A 549 7.11 -8.78 -17.27
C SER A 549 5.91 -9.72 -17.19
N GLN A 550 4.88 -9.46 -17.99
CA GLN A 550 3.62 -10.21 -18.02
C GLN A 550 3.63 -11.41 -18.97
N GLU A 551 4.75 -11.70 -19.62
CA GLU A 551 4.90 -12.87 -20.49
C GLU A 551 4.54 -14.15 -19.73
N ALA A 552 3.52 -14.88 -20.21
CA ALA A 552 2.95 -16.03 -19.53
C ALA A 552 3.73 -17.33 -19.80
N PHE A 553 3.82 -18.19 -18.79
CA PHE A 553 4.58 -19.46 -18.86
C PHE A 553 3.79 -20.72 -18.52
N ALA A 554 3.02 -20.71 -17.43
CA ALA A 554 2.34 -21.89 -16.93
C ALA A 554 1.03 -21.53 -16.24
N ILE A 555 0.07 -22.46 -16.24
CA ILE A 555 -1.19 -22.32 -15.50
C ILE A 555 -1.34 -23.41 -14.45
N ALA A 556 -2.04 -23.10 -13.37
CA ALA A 556 -2.45 -24.07 -12.38
C ALA A 556 -3.84 -23.73 -11.80
N PRO A 557 -4.67 -24.74 -11.48
CA PRO A 557 -5.90 -24.55 -10.74
C PRO A 557 -5.66 -23.94 -9.36
N PHE A 558 -6.51 -22.99 -9.01
CA PHE A 558 -6.49 -22.29 -7.73
C PHE A 558 -7.38 -23.02 -6.72
N ASN A 559 -6.83 -24.08 -6.10
CA ASN A 559 -7.59 -24.88 -5.14
C ASN A 559 -7.40 -24.35 -3.70
N VAL A 560 -8.45 -23.75 -3.15
CA VAL A 560 -8.55 -23.41 -1.73
C VAL A 560 -8.99 -24.67 -0.98
N THR A 561 -8.09 -25.64 -0.81
CA THR A 561 -8.37 -26.74 0.11
C THR A 561 -8.47 -26.18 1.53
N THR A 562 -9.68 -26.21 2.11
CA THR A 562 -9.89 -25.93 3.53
C THR A 562 -9.18 -26.99 4.35
N ALA A 563 -7.97 -26.68 4.80
CA ALA A 563 -7.27 -27.44 5.82
C ALA A 563 -7.94 -27.24 7.19
N ALA A 564 -9.19 -27.71 7.37
CA ALA A 564 -9.88 -27.82 8.65
C ALA A 564 -11.26 -28.48 8.49
N THR A 565 -11.32 -29.77 8.16
CA THR A 565 -12.50 -30.64 8.43
C THR A 565 -12.14 -32.08 8.13
N ALA A 566 -11.23 -32.64 8.93
CA ALA A 566 -10.94 -34.08 8.95
C ALA A 566 -11.08 -34.62 10.37
N THR A 567 -12.18 -34.30 11.05
CA THR A 567 -12.62 -34.94 12.30
C THR A 567 -14.04 -34.49 12.64
N THR A 568 -15.04 -35.06 11.96
CA THR A 568 -16.44 -35.29 12.44
C THR A 568 -17.35 -35.59 11.24
N ALA A 569 -17.17 -36.75 10.63
CA ALA A 569 -18.19 -37.34 9.76
C ALA A 569 -18.51 -38.75 10.28
N THR A 570 -19.13 -38.79 11.45
CA THR A 570 -19.93 -39.94 11.89
C THR A 570 -21.07 -39.41 12.75
N THR A 571 -22.29 -39.83 12.38
CA THR A 571 -23.58 -39.66 13.08
C THR A 571 -24.20 -38.25 13.17
N ALA A 572 -25.09 -37.95 12.21
CA ALA A 572 -26.34 -37.24 12.50
C ALA A 572 -27.38 -37.54 11.41
N THR A 573 -28.12 -38.63 11.60
CA THR A 573 -29.39 -38.92 10.92
C THR A 573 -30.51 -38.03 11.46
N SER A 574 -31.37 -37.57 10.53
CA SER A 574 -32.79 -37.22 10.68
C SER A 574 -33.22 -36.13 11.68
N ALA A 575 -33.77 -35.03 11.16
CA ALA A 575 -35.08 -34.53 11.55
C ALA A 575 -35.60 -33.45 10.56
N SER A 576 -36.74 -33.73 9.95
CA SER A 576 -37.57 -32.79 9.17
C SER A 576 -38.53 -32.02 10.07
N THR A 577 -38.85 -30.76 9.73
CA THR A 577 -40.20 -30.12 9.76
C THR A 577 -40.07 -28.66 9.30
N LYS A 578 -40.57 -28.28 8.10
CA LYS A 578 -41.92 -27.73 7.77
C LYS A 578 -42.24 -26.34 8.33
N THR A 579 -42.37 -25.34 7.44
CA THR A 579 -43.56 -24.48 7.14
C THR A 579 -43.17 -23.43 6.08
N ALA A 580 -43.62 -23.56 4.83
CA ALA A 580 -44.72 -22.80 4.18
C ALA A 580 -44.43 -21.28 4.03
N SER A 581 -44.41 -20.69 2.84
CA SER A 581 -45.64 -20.51 2.05
C SER A 581 -45.41 -20.22 0.57
N THR A 582 -46.38 -20.72 -0.19
CA THR A 582 -46.75 -20.51 -1.59
C THR A 582 -46.97 -19.05 -1.97
N ALA A 583 -46.36 -18.62 -3.09
CA ALA A 583 -46.92 -17.57 -3.95
C ALA A 583 -46.70 -17.96 -5.42
N THR A 584 -47.75 -17.72 -6.19
CA THR A 584 -48.12 -18.27 -7.50
C THR A 584 -47.29 -17.75 -8.68
N ALA A 585 -47.05 -18.67 -9.61
CA ALA A 585 -46.47 -18.45 -10.93
C ALA A 585 -47.27 -17.43 -11.77
N GLY A 586 -46.55 -16.42 -12.29
CA GLY A 586 -46.94 -15.59 -13.41
C GLY A 586 -45.77 -15.55 -14.39
N SER A 587 -45.97 -16.14 -15.57
CA SER A 587 -45.00 -16.26 -16.65
C SER A 587 -44.65 -14.91 -17.26
N GLY A 588 -43.39 -14.52 -17.19
CA GLY A 588 -42.73 -13.49 -17.99
C GLY A 588 -41.24 -13.79 -17.99
N GLY A 589 -40.70 -14.17 -19.15
CA GLY A 589 -39.32 -14.62 -19.27
C GLY A 589 -38.33 -13.47 -19.05
N SER A 590 -37.77 -13.38 -17.84
CA SER A 590 -36.49 -12.74 -17.60
C SER A 590 -35.45 -13.85 -17.41
N GLY A 591 -34.37 -13.78 -18.19
CA GLY A 591 -33.27 -14.72 -18.15
C GLY A 591 -32.44 -14.57 -16.89
N GLY A 592 -32.95 -15.05 -15.76
CA GLY A 592 -32.17 -15.26 -14.54
C GLY A 592 -31.23 -16.46 -14.73
N PHE A 593 -29.97 -16.19 -15.07
CA PHE A 593 -28.88 -17.17 -15.00
C PHE A 593 -28.58 -17.48 -13.53
N GLY A 594 -29.43 -18.30 -12.90
CA GLY A 594 -29.28 -18.79 -11.54
C GLY A 594 -29.15 -20.31 -11.42
N ASP A 595 -29.15 -21.05 -12.53
CA ASP A 595 -28.92 -22.51 -12.52
C ASP A 595 -27.47 -22.85 -12.89
N THR A 596 -26.73 -23.18 -11.84
CA THR A 596 -25.35 -23.65 -11.76
C THR A 596 -24.92 -24.70 -12.81
N ILE A 597 -24.40 -24.22 -13.95
CA ILE A 597 -23.47 -25.00 -14.79
C ILE A 597 -22.04 -24.93 -14.19
N GLY A 598 -21.86 -25.62 -13.05
CA GLY A 598 -20.54 -26.02 -12.53
C GLY A 598 -19.72 -24.89 -11.90
N SER A 599 -19.12 -25.14 -10.74
CA SER A 599 -18.14 -24.22 -10.16
C SER A 599 -17.04 -23.92 -11.20
N THR A 600 -17.03 -22.69 -11.71
CA THR A 600 -15.94 -22.18 -12.55
C THR A 600 -14.74 -21.96 -11.64
N SER A 601 -13.78 -22.89 -11.68
CA SER A 601 -12.57 -22.82 -10.88
C SER A 601 -11.72 -21.61 -11.32
N SER A 602 -11.27 -20.81 -10.36
CA SER A 602 -10.21 -19.84 -10.60
C SER A 602 -8.89 -20.55 -10.91
N LEU A 603 -8.00 -19.87 -11.62
CA LEU A 603 -6.68 -20.36 -11.98
C LEU A 603 -5.63 -19.30 -11.62
N ILE A 604 -4.38 -19.72 -11.51
CA ILE A 604 -3.22 -18.84 -11.48
C ILE A 604 -2.37 -19.09 -12.72
N CYS A 605 -1.85 -18.01 -13.29
CA CYS A 605 -0.92 -18.05 -14.40
C CYS A 605 0.42 -17.47 -13.94
N LEU A 606 1.50 -18.22 -14.12
CA LEU A 606 2.85 -17.74 -13.89
C LEU A 606 3.27 -16.81 -15.04
N GLN A 607 3.89 -15.69 -14.69
CA GLN A 607 4.44 -14.70 -15.61
C GLN A 607 5.94 -14.51 -15.38
N ALA A 608 6.59 -13.71 -16.23
CA ALA A 608 8.04 -13.50 -16.16
C ALA A 608 8.57 -12.82 -14.89
N SER A 609 7.78 -11.95 -14.25
CA SER A 609 8.12 -11.38 -12.94
C SER A 609 6.99 -11.43 -11.90
N GLY A 610 5.92 -12.19 -12.17
CA GLY A 610 4.72 -12.16 -11.34
C GLY A 610 3.76 -13.31 -11.60
N CYS A 611 2.50 -13.11 -11.20
CA CYS A 611 1.42 -14.07 -11.41
C CYS A 611 0.12 -13.35 -11.77
N THR A 612 -0.69 -13.92 -12.66
CA THR A 612 -2.06 -13.48 -12.92
C THR A 612 -3.04 -14.37 -12.18
N PHE A 613 -3.99 -13.76 -11.47
CA PHE A 613 -5.19 -14.44 -11.00
C PHE A 613 -6.27 -14.39 -12.09
N LEU A 614 -6.71 -15.57 -12.53
CA LEU A 614 -7.72 -15.75 -13.56
C LEU A 614 -9.01 -16.25 -12.89
N ARG A 615 -10.09 -15.50 -13.01
CA ARG A 615 -11.36 -15.79 -12.35
C ARG A 615 -12.53 -15.49 -13.28
N PRO A 616 -13.75 -15.99 -12.98
CA PRO A 616 -14.95 -15.52 -13.64
C PRO A 616 -15.07 -13.99 -13.55
N SER A 617 -15.36 -13.33 -14.66
CA SER A 617 -15.61 -11.90 -14.74
C SER A 617 -16.79 -11.52 -13.86
N SER A 618 -16.72 -10.34 -13.24
CA SER A 618 -17.91 -9.73 -12.65
C SER A 618 -18.90 -9.33 -13.76
N TYR A 619 -20.12 -8.98 -13.37
CA TYR A 619 -21.11 -8.45 -14.31
C TYR A 619 -20.55 -7.26 -15.09
N TYR A 620 -19.99 -6.28 -14.38
CA TYR A 620 -19.42 -5.04 -14.94
C TYR A 620 -18.23 -5.29 -15.88
N GLU A 621 -17.42 -6.32 -15.62
CA GLU A 621 -16.31 -6.70 -16.50
C GLU A 621 -16.76 -7.48 -17.74
N SER A 622 -17.91 -8.17 -17.66
CA SER A 622 -18.41 -9.03 -18.72
C SER A 622 -19.33 -8.32 -19.72
N ILE A 623 -19.98 -7.22 -19.32
CA ILE A 623 -21.02 -6.55 -20.12
C ILE A 623 -20.50 -6.07 -21.48
N SER A 624 -19.26 -5.56 -21.52
CA SER A 624 -18.57 -5.10 -22.73
C SER A 624 -18.32 -6.20 -23.77
N TYR A 625 -18.51 -7.46 -23.40
CA TYR A 625 -18.25 -8.63 -24.24
C TYR A 625 -19.50 -9.51 -24.45
N LYS A 626 -20.68 -9.01 -24.08
CA LYS A 626 -21.95 -9.69 -24.37
C LYS A 626 -22.21 -9.66 -25.88
N ASN A 627 -23.05 -10.60 -26.35
CA ASN A 627 -23.44 -10.68 -27.75
C ASN A 627 -24.07 -9.35 -28.22
N LEU A 628 -23.63 -8.82 -29.37
CA LEU A 628 -24.11 -7.56 -29.95
C LEU A 628 -25.64 -7.44 -30.07
N ASP A 629 -26.32 -8.55 -30.34
CA ASP A 629 -27.77 -8.58 -30.53
C ASP A 629 -28.53 -8.71 -29.20
N SER A 630 -27.83 -9.04 -28.11
CA SER A 630 -28.41 -9.01 -26.77
C SER A 630 -28.70 -7.59 -26.32
N ALA A 631 -29.61 -7.43 -25.35
CA ALA A 631 -29.99 -6.11 -24.85
C ALA A 631 -28.77 -5.36 -24.25
N ASP A 632 -27.91 -6.05 -23.49
CA ASP A 632 -26.64 -5.53 -22.97
C ASP A 632 -25.70 -5.10 -24.12
N GLY A 633 -25.55 -5.95 -25.14
CA GLY A 633 -24.68 -5.67 -26.29
C GLY A 633 -25.12 -4.44 -27.09
N LYS A 634 -26.43 -4.28 -27.30
CA LYS A 634 -27.00 -3.09 -27.97
C LYS A 634 -26.77 -1.82 -27.16
N LEU A 635 -26.85 -1.87 -25.83
CA LEU A 635 -26.53 -0.74 -24.97
C LEU A 635 -25.04 -0.39 -25.07
N MET A 636 -24.16 -1.40 -25.05
CA MET A 636 -22.73 -1.20 -25.20
C MET A 636 -22.33 -0.59 -26.55
N GLN A 637 -23.06 -0.88 -27.63
CA GLN A 637 -22.85 -0.19 -28.92
C GLN A 637 -23.14 1.32 -28.83
N ILE A 638 -24.07 1.75 -27.98
CA ILE A 638 -24.34 3.17 -27.73
C ILE A 638 -23.17 3.78 -26.94
N PHE A 639 -22.70 3.10 -25.88
CA PHE A 639 -21.56 3.57 -25.09
C PHE A 639 -20.28 3.69 -25.92
N ASP A 640 -19.98 2.70 -26.76
CA ASP A 640 -18.83 2.76 -27.68
C ASP A 640 -18.91 3.96 -28.64
N LYS A 641 -20.13 4.29 -29.12
CA LYS A 641 -20.35 5.47 -29.96
C LYS A 641 -19.96 6.76 -29.22
N PHE A 642 -20.28 6.90 -27.93
CA PHE A 642 -19.83 8.05 -27.14
C PHE A 642 -18.31 8.11 -27.02
N ARG A 643 -17.64 6.98 -26.78
CA ARG A 643 -16.17 6.91 -26.66
C ARG A 643 -15.46 7.27 -27.96
N LYS A 644 -16.06 6.99 -29.12
CA LYS A 644 -15.56 7.38 -30.45
C LYS A 644 -15.83 8.84 -30.79
N THR A 645 -16.98 9.38 -30.39
CA THR A 645 -17.41 10.76 -30.70
C THR A 645 -16.80 11.80 -29.76
N LEU A 646 -16.72 11.51 -28.46
CA LEU A 646 -16.22 12.43 -27.45
C LEU A 646 -14.72 12.24 -27.20
N SER A 647 -13.98 13.35 -27.15
CA SER A 647 -12.57 13.33 -26.75
C SER A 647 -12.39 12.96 -25.27
N THR A 648 -11.29 12.30 -24.92
CA THR A 648 -10.91 11.98 -23.53
C THR A 648 -10.89 13.22 -22.62
N LYS A 649 -10.41 14.35 -23.15
CA LYS A 649 -10.43 15.63 -22.43
C LYS A 649 -11.85 16.08 -22.07
N SER A 650 -12.85 15.71 -22.85
CA SER A 650 -14.26 15.99 -22.54
C SER A 650 -14.77 15.09 -21.41
N TYR A 651 -14.46 13.79 -21.48
CA TYR A 651 -14.74 12.84 -20.39
C TYR A 651 -14.11 13.28 -19.07
N GLU A 652 -12.82 13.62 -19.07
CA GLU A 652 -12.10 14.06 -17.86
C GLU A 652 -12.68 15.35 -17.28
N LYS A 653 -13.02 16.33 -18.11
CA LYS A 653 -13.64 17.58 -17.66
C LYS A 653 -15.00 17.35 -17.02
N LEU A 654 -15.82 16.48 -17.62
CA LEU A 654 -17.11 16.10 -17.06
C LEU A 654 -16.94 15.35 -15.74
N HIS A 655 -16.11 14.29 -15.73
CA HIS A 655 -15.80 13.52 -14.52
C HIS A 655 -15.32 14.41 -13.37
N ARG A 656 -14.35 15.30 -13.64
CA ARG A 656 -13.85 16.25 -12.65
C ARG A 656 -14.97 17.14 -12.10
N GLN A 657 -15.79 17.71 -12.97
CA GLN A 657 -16.91 18.56 -12.54
C GLN A 657 -17.88 17.81 -11.62
N LEU A 658 -18.23 16.58 -11.98
CA LEU A 658 -19.14 15.72 -11.20
C LEU A 658 -18.58 15.36 -9.83
N VAL A 659 -17.26 15.20 -9.71
CA VAL A 659 -16.59 14.87 -8.44
C VAL A 659 -16.35 16.10 -7.56
N THR A 660 -15.93 17.24 -8.14
CA THR A 660 -15.41 18.38 -7.34
C THR A 660 -16.43 19.45 -7.03
N SER A 661 -17.48 19.61 -7.85
CA SER A 661 -18.28 20.83 -7.84
C SER A 661 -19.78 20.60 -7.91
N PHE A 662 -20.21 19.34 -8.06
CA PHE A 662 -21.60 18.98 -8.24
C PHE A 662 -22.08 18.14 -7.06
N ASN A 663 -23.12 18.60 -6.35
CA ASN A 663 -23.71 17.85 -5.25
C ASN A 663 -24.76 16.86 -5.77
N GLU A 664 -25.76 17.37 -6.49
CA GLU A 664 -26.84 16.61 -7.13
C GLU A 664 -27.50 17.46 -8.23
N PHE A 665 -28.21 16.81 -9.14
CA PHE A 665 -29.10 17.45 -10.10
C PHE A 665 -30.43 17.77 -9.41
N ASP A 666 -30.73 19.06 -9.28
CA ASP A 666 -31.95 19.61 -8.66
C ASP A 666 -33.19 19.56 -9.57
N GLY A 667 -33.02 19.22 -10.85
CA GLY A 667 -34.09 19.09 -11.83
C GLY A 667 -33.59 19.14 -13.28
N ALA A 668 -34.53 19.25 -14.22
CA ALA A 668 -34.20 19.27 -15.66
C ALA A 668 -33.29 20.44 -16.07
N ALA A 669 -33.35 21.57 -15.36
CA ALA A 669 -32.55 22.76 -15.68
C ALA A 669 -31.05 22.54 -15.46
N SER A 670 -30.65 21.94 -14.33
CA SER A 670 -29.23 21.64 -14.04
C SER A 670 -28.69 20.53 -14.95
N ALA A 671 -29.49 19.52 -15.27
CA ALA A 671 -29.12 18.51 -16.25
C ALA A 671 -28.86 19.12 -17.63
N ASN A 672 -29.74 20.03 -18.07
CA ASN A 672 -29.56 20.75 -19.33
C ASN A 672 -28.31 21.65 -19.28
N GLU A 673 -28.03 22.35 -18.19
CA GLU A 673 -26.80 23.17 -18.06
C GLU A 673 -25.53 22.33 -18.25
N VAL A 674 -25.45 21.16 -17.63
CA VAL A 674 -24.31 20.24 -17.78
C VAL A 674 -24.22 19.72 -19.23
N PHE A 675 -25.34 19.36 -19.85
CA PHE A 675 -25.37 18.98 -21.26
C PHE A 675 -24.85 20.10 -22.18
N GLN A 676 -25.35 21.32 -22.02
CA GLN A 676 -24.96 22.49 -22.83
C GLN A 676 -23.46 22.81 -22.66
N THR A 677 -22.94 22.67 -21.44
CA THR A 677 -21.54 22.99 -21.13
C THR A 677 -20.55 21.95 -21.65
N TYR A 678 -20.88 20.65 -21.52
CA TYR A 678 -19.91 19.58 -21.72
C TYR A 678 -20.15 18.72 -22.96
N LEU A 679 -21.37 18.65 -23.50
CA LEU A 679 -21.76 17.72 -24.57
C LEU A 679 -22.27 18.43 -25.83
N GLN A 680 -22.93 19.58 -25.70
CA GLN A 680 -23.49 20.30 -26.85
C GLN A 680 -22.40 20.69 -27.87
N GLY A 681 -22.72 20.49 -29.15
CA GLY A 681 -21.80 20.75 -30.26
C GLY A 681 -20.64 19.75 -30.39
N LYS A 682 -20.59 18.73 -29.51
CA LYS A 682 -19.65 17.60 -29.62
C LYS A 682 -20.32 16.31 -30.09
N ILE A 683 -21.64 16.21 -29.89
CA ILE A 683 -22.49 15.15 -30.43
C ILE A 683 -23.51 15.84 -31.34
N ASP A 684 -23.58 15.42 -32.60
CA ASP A 684 -24.48 16.04 -33.57
C ASP A 684 -25.95 15.74 -33.25
N GLU A 685 -26.88 16.67 -33.54
CA GLU A 685 -28.31 16.46 -33.26
C GLU A 685 -28.90 15.24 -33.99
N SER A 686 -28.45 14.99 -35.21
CA SER A 686 -28.84 13.80 -35.98
C SER A 686 -28.34 12.50 -35.34
N GLU A 687 -27.18 12.57 -34.67
CA GLU A 687 -26.57 11.46 -33.95
C GLU A 687 -27.33 11.16 -32.65
N ILE A 688 -27.72 12.20 -31.92
CA ILE A 688 -28.58 12.11 -30.73
C ILE A 688 -29.91 11.43 -31.09
N GLN A 689 -30.57 11.86 -32.16
CA GLN A 689 -31.83 11.25 -32.62
C GLN A 689 -31.67 9.75 -32.91
N GLN A 690 -30.57 9.35 -33.57
CA GLN A 690 -30.28 7.94 -33.81
C GLN A 690 -30.04 7.14 -32.53
N ILE A 691 -29.36 7.73 -31.54
CA ILE A 691 -29.11 7.09 -30.24
C ILE A 691 -30.43 6.86 -29.50
N LEU A 692 -31.32 7.85 -29.45
CA LEU A 692 -32.61 7.73 -28.80
C LEU A 692 -33.53 6.69 -29.49
N LEU A 693 -33.50 6.64 -30.82
CA LEU A 693 -34.23 5.60 -31.58
C LEU A 693 -33.71 4.20 -31.23
N LYS A 694 -32.38 3.99 -31.26
CA LYS A 694 -31.77 2.71 -30.89
C LYS A 694 -32.06 2.32 -29.46
N LEU A 695 -32.04 3.28 -28.52
CA LEU A 695 -32.34 3.03 -27.11
C LEU A 695 -33.77 2.49 -26.93
N GLY A 696 -34.73 3.02 -27.70
CA GLY A 696 -36.12 2.55 -27.69
C GLY A 696 -36.33 1.14 -28.26
N GLU A 697 -35.38 0.61 -29.03
CA GLU A 697 -35.41 -0.74 -29.60
C GLU A 697 -34.81 -1.81 -28.67
N ILE A 698 -34.20 -1.40 -27.54
CA ILE A 698 -33.59 -2.31 -26.57
C ILE A 698 -34.68 -2.81 -25.60
N PRO A 699 -34.97 -4.13 -25.57
CA PRO A 699 -35.94 -4.67 -24.63
C PRO A 699 -35.44 -4.52 -23.20
N ASP A 700 -36.33 -4.14 -22.29
CA ASP A 700 -36.07 -3.99 -20.85
C ASP A 700 -34.87 -3.09 -20.49
N VAL A 701 -34.54 -2.10 -21.35
CA VAL A 701 -33.38 -1.21 -21.19
C VAL A 701 -33.31 -0.52 -19.84
N LEU A 702 -34.46 -0.17 -19.26
CA LEU A 702 -34.54 0.46 -17.94
C LEU A 702 -34.10 -0.50 -16.82
N GLN A 703 -34.38 -1.81 -16.95
CA GLN A 703 -33.89 -2.81 -16.00
C GLN A 703 -32.37 -2.96 -16.10
N ILE A 704 -31.81 -2.94 -17.33
CA ILE A 704 -30.36 -2.98 -17.55
C ILE A 704 -29.70 -1.73 -16.96
N ILE A 705 -30.25 -0.54 -17.20
CA ILE A 705 -29.74 0.70 -16.58
C ILE A 705 -29.82 0.62 -15.05
N LYS A 706 -30.93 0.10 -14.50
CA LYS A 706 -31.06 -0.09 -13.05
C LYS A 706 -30.06 -1.11 -12.51
N SER A 707 -29.73 -2.17 -13.26
CA SER A 707 -28.74 -3.19 -12.89
C SER A 707 -27.30 -2.67 -12.80
N LEU A 708 -27.01 -1.54 -13.48
CA LEU A 708 -25.72 -0.84 -13.38
C LEU A 708 -25.66 0.08 -12.16
N LEU A 709 -26.79 0.44 -11.55
CA LEU A 709 -26.84 1.44 -10.48
C LEU A 709 -27.24 0.84 -9.13
N PHE A 710 -28.08 -0.17 -9.16
CA PHE A 710 -28.74 -0.75 -7.99
C PHE A 710 -28.53 -2.26 -7.96
N ASP A 711 -28.75 -2.79 -6.77
CA ASP A 711 -28.54 -4.20 -6.48
C ASP A 711 -29.43 -5.11 -7.35
N ASN A 712 -28.82 -6.12 -7.96
CA ASN A 712 -29.49 -7.15 -8.75
C ASN A 712 -29.82 -8.33 -7.85
N ASP A 713 -30.92 -8.29 -7.10
CA ASP A 713 -31.43 -9.39 -6.26
C ASP A 713 -30.32 -10.28 -5.65
N PHE A 714 -29.32 -9.63 -5.03
CA PHE A 714 -28.16 -10.33 -4.48
C PHE A 714 -28.61 -11.23 -3.32
N LEU A 715 -28.59 -12.54 -3.55
CA LEU A 715 -28.78 -13.51 -2.49
C LEU A 715 -27.44 -13.76 -1.80
N LEU A 716 -27.26 -13.15 -0.63
CA LEU A 716 -26.12 -13.38 0.24
C LEU A 716 -26.08 -14.86 0.71
N VAL A 717 -25.35 -15.71 0.00
CA VAL A 717 -25.10 -17.09 0.41
C VAL A 717 -23.85 -17.13 1.29
N VAL A 718 -23.99 -16.79 2.57
CA VAL A 718 -22.88 -16.92 3.53
C VAL A 718 -22.66 -18.38 3.88
N SER A 719 -21.62 -19.00 3.32
CA SER A 719 -21.15 -20.30 3.80
C SER A 719 -20.58 -20.18 5.22
N SER A 720 -20.92 -21.12 6.11
CA SER A 720 -20.53 -21.14 7.53
C SER A 720 -19.04 -21.49 7.79
N SER A 721 -18.14 -21.23 6.84
CA SER A 721 -16.71 -21.54 6.98
C SER A 721 -16.05 -20.64 8.03
N SER A 722 -15.16 -21.21 8.84
CA SER A 722 -14.34 -20.47 9.79
C SER A 722 -13.50 -19.41 9.08
N VAL A 723 -13.55 -18.17 9.57
CA VAL A 723 -12.71 -17.03 9.15
C VAL A 723 -11.25 -17.44 9.31
N SER A 724 -10.49 -17.43 8.22
CA SER A 724 -9.06 -17.75 8.20
C SER A 724 -8.38 -16.61 7.47
N SER A 725 -7.42 -15.93 8.11
CA SER A 725 -6.77 -14.77 7.51
C SER A 725 -6.19 -15.09 6.13
N LEU A 726 -6.28 -14.13 5.20
CA LEU A 726 -5.74 -14.25 3.85
C LEU A 726 -4.20 -14.24 3.83
N GLY A 727 -3.63 -15.04 2.94
CA GLY A 727 -2.20 -15.00 2.64
C GLY A 727 -1.81 -13.79 1.78
N SER A 728 -0.52 -13.50 1.72
CA SER A 728 0.02 -12.29 1.05
C SER A 728 -0.34 -12.21 -0.44
N PHE A 729 -0.25 -13.33 -1.18
CA PHE A 729 -0.64 -13.37 -2.60
C PHE A 729 -2.13 -13.08 -2.78
N ALA A 730 -2.96 -13.74 -1.97
CA ALA A 730 -4.41 -13.57 -2.04
C ALA A 730 -4.84 -12.14 -1.77
N LYS A 731 -4.21 -11.45 -0.81
CA LYS A 731 -4.43 -10.02 -0.58
C LYS A 731 -4.17 -9.22 -1.86
N LEU A 732 -2.99 -9.36 -2.46
CA LEU A 732 -2.66 -8.64 -3.70
C LEU A 732 -3.66 -8.92 -4.83
N ALA A 733 -4.04 -10.19 -5.01
CA ALA A 733 -4.99 -10.59 -6.06
C ALA A 733 -6.39 -9.99 -5.86
N VAL A 734 -6.87 -9.95 -4.61
CA VAL A 734 -8.17 -9.35 -4.25
C VAL A 734 -8.14 -7.84 -4.42
N PHE A 735 -7.10 -7.18 -3.90
CA PHE A 735 -6.91 -5.74 -4.07
C PHE A 735 -6.96 -5.35 -5.55
N LYS A 736 -6.17 -6.06 -6.38
CA LYS A 736 -6.12 -5.80 -7.82
C LYS A 736 -7.43 -6.11 -8.52
N THR A 737 -8.12 -7.17 -8.10
CA THR A 737 -9.47 -7.50 -8.60
C THR A 737 -10.45 -6.36 -8.33
N PHE A 738 -10.51 -5.85 -7.11
CA PHE A 738 -11.44 -4.79 -6.74
C PHE A 738 -11.16 -3.51 -7.53
N GLN A 739 -9.90 -3.13 -7.69
CA GLN A 739 -9.53 -1.99 -8.54
C GLN A 739 -9.96 -2.18 -10.00
N ASN A 740 -9.75 -3.37 -10.57
CA ASN A 740 -10.13 -3.65 -11.95
C ASN A 740 -11.65 -3.56 -12.15
N ILE A 741 -12.45 -4.18 -11.27
CA ILE A 741 -13.91 -4.12 -11.36
C ILE A 741 -14.40 -2.69 -11.15
N MET A 742 -13.86 -1.98 -10.15
CA MET A 742 -14.21 -0.58 -9.87
C MET A 742 -13.95 0.33 -11.06
N GLN A 743 -12.79 0.21 -11.71
CA GLN A 743 -12.46 1.00 -12.90
C GLN A 743 -13.43 0.70 -14.05
N GLN A 744 -13.69 -0.57 -14.34
CA GLN A 744 -14.63 -0.95 -15.41
C GLN A 744 -16.04 -0.42 -15.12
N HIS A 745 -16.49 -0.52 -13.88
CA HIS A 745 -17.79 0.00 -13.50
C HIS A 745 -17.86 1.53 -13.60
N GLN A 746 -16.82 2.24 -13.15
CA GLN A 746 -16.73 3.69 -13.28
C GLN A 746 -16.81 4.16 -14.74
N ASP A 747 -16.15 3.45 -15.67
CA ASP A 747 -16.21 3.75 -17.10
C ASP A 747 -17.64 3.57 -17.65
N LEU A 748 -18.33 2.51 -17.24
CA LEU A 748 -19.75 2.28 -17.60
C LEU A 748 -20.67 3.37 -17.02
N LEU A 749 -20.44 3.79 -15.78
CA LEU A 749 -21.22 4.87 -15.14
C LEU A 749 -21.03 6.21 -15.86
N MET A 750 -19.81 6.50 -16.32
CA MET A 750 -19.55 7.71 -17.11
C MET A 750 -20.33 7.70 -18.44
N ASP A 751 -20.32 6.59 -19.15
CA ASP A 751 -21.10 6.46 -20.39
C ASP A 751 -22.61 6.52 -20.13
N LEU A 752 -23.07 5.95 -19.01
CA LEU A 752 -24.46 6.04 -18.58
C LEU A 752 -24.88 7.47 -18.27
N ILE A 753 -24.04 8.26 -17.60
CA ILE A 753 -24.32 9.68 -17.34
C ILE A 753 -24.45 10.45 -18.65
N ILE A 754 -23.56 10.21 -19.62
CA ILE A 754 -23.64 10.82 -20.94
C ILE A 754 -24.95 10.44 -21.63
N LEU A 755 -25.34 9.16 -21.59
CA LEU A 755 -26.61 8.70 -22.12
C LEU A 755 -27.81 9.43 -21.50
N LEU A 756 -27.83 9.51 -20.17
CA LEU A 756 -28.93 10.13 -19.42
C LEU A 756 -29.01 11.64 -19.64
N LEU A 757 -27.87 12.33 -19.83
CA LEU A 757 -27.82 13.76 -20.18
C LEU A 757 -28.29 14.04 -21.62
N VAL A 758 -28.17 13.05 -22.52
CA VAL A 758 -28.68 13.13 -23.90
C VAL A 758 -30.20 12.91 -23.94
N CYS A 759 -30.77 12.22 -22.94
CA CYS A 759 -32.21 12.00 -22.83
C CYS A 759 -32.96 13.26 -22.35
N GLU A 760 -34.25 13.35 -22.66
CA GLU A 760 -35.11 14.41 -22.12
C GLU A 760 -35.27 14.23 -20.60
N ALA A 761 -34.75 15.17 -19.82
CA ALA A 761 -34.73 15.06 -18.37
C ALA A 761 -36.14 15.06 -17.76
N ASN A 762 -36.44 14.00 -17.00
CA ASN A 762 -37.63 13.85 -16.16
C ASN A 762 -37.22 13.34 -14.78
N ASP A 763 -38.16 13.27 -13.82
CA ASP A 763 -37.86 12.88 -12.44
C ASP A 763 -37.17 11.51 -12.31
N GLU A 764 -37.51 10.54 -13.17
CA GLU A 764 -36.87 9.22 -13.17
C GLU A 764 -35.42 9.29 -13.68
N ILE A 765 -35.18 10.04 -14.77
CA ILE A 765 -33.82 10.25 -15.31
C ILE A 765 -32.95 11.02 -14.33
N ILE A 766 -33.49 12.06 -13.68
CA ILE A 766 -32.78 12.83 -12.66
C ILE A 766 -32.40 11.92 -11.48
N LYS A 767 -33.29 11.04 -11.04
CA LYS A 767 -32.99 10.05 -10.00
C LYS A 767 -31.84 9.12 -10.42
N LEU A 768 -31.87 8.59 -11.64
CA LEU A 768 -30.81 7.71 -12.16
C LEU A 768 -29.47 8.45 -12.30
N LEU A 769 -29.50 9.70 -12.78
CA LEU A 769 -28.31 10.56 -12.86
C LEU A 769 -27.69 10.78 -11.49
N ASN A 770 -28.51 11.13 -10.48
CA ASN A 770 -28.02 11.35 -9.12
C ASN A 770 -27.42 10.09 -8.51
N SER A 771 -28.02 8.91 -8.74
CA SER A 771 -27.43 7.64 -8.31
C SER A 771 -26.09 7.36 -8.99
N ALA A 772 -25.98 7.58 -10.31
CA ALA A 772 -24.72 7.38 -11.04
C ALA A 772 -23.61 8.32 -10.56
N VAL A 773 -23.93 9.62 -10.38
CA VAL A 773 -22.98 10.62 -9.85
C VAL A 773 -22.54 10.27 -8.44
N GLN A 774 -23.46 9.84 -7.58
CA GLN A 774 -23.14 9.41 -6.23
C GLN A 774 -22.16 8.23 -6.24
N SER A 775 -22.39 7.21 -7.07
CA SER A 775 -21.48 6.07 -7.22
C SER A 775 -20.08 6.49 -7.68
N ILE A 776 -19.97 7.43 -8.63
CA ILE A 776 -18.68 7.97 -9.07
C ILE A 776 -17.95 8.70 -7.95
N ARG A 777 -18.66 9.47 -7.11
CA ARG A 777 -18.07 10.16 -5.95
C ARG A 777 -17.59 9.18 -4.88
N HIS A 778 -18.34 8.10 -4.64
CA HIS A 778 -17.88 7.03 -3.76
C HIS A 778 -16.62 6.35 -4.30
N TYR A 779 -16.54 6.09 -5.60
CA TYR A 779 -15.33 5.55 -6.23
C TYR A 779 -14.14 6.48 -6.16
N ASP A 780 -14.30 7.78 -6.38
CA ASP A 780 -13.20 8.74 -6.22
C ASP A 780 -12.63 8.74 -4.79
N THR A 781 -13.49 8.65 -3.77
CA THR A 781 -13.06 8.57 -2.37
C THR A 781 -12.44 7.20 -2.04
N ALA A 782 -13.04 6.12 -2.53
CA ALA A 782 -12.51 4.76 -2.35
C ALA A 782 -11.14 4.63 -3.02
N GLU A 783 -10.96 5.17 -4.23
CA GLU A 783 -9.70 5.12 -4.95
C GLU A 783 -8.57 5.80 -4.16
N LEU A 784 -8.86 6.91 -3.48
CA LEU A 784 -7.90 7.54 -2.55
C LEU A 784 -7.48 6.57 -1.44
N ILE A 785 -8.43 5.86 -0.81
CA ILE A 785 -8.15 4.85 0.22
C ILE A 785 -7.33 3.69 -0.33
N PHE A 786 -7.61 3.22 -1.55
CA PHE A 786 -6.81 2.18 -2.20
C PHE A 786 -5.36 2.64 -2.44
N LYS A 787 -5.17 3.88 -2.88
CA LYS A 787 -3.86 4.50 -3.18
C LYS A 787 -3.03 4.77 -1.92
N THR A 788 -3.67 4.93 -0.75
CA THR A 788 -2.96 5.08 0.53
C THR A 788 -2.47 3.72 1.03
N SER A 789 -1.15 3.53 1.08
CA SER A 789 -0.53 2.33 1.64
C SER A 789 0.54 2.70 2.65
N PHE A 790 0.68 1.89 3.71
CA PHE A 790 1.75 2.05 4.69
C PHE A 790 3.02 1.32 4.24
N SER A 791 4.18 1.83 4.65
CA SER A 791 5.49 1.23 4.33
C SER A 791 5.67 -0.18 4.93
N SER A 792 4.96 -0.47 6.03
CA SER A 792 4.91 -1.80 6.63
C SER A 792 3.59 -2.02 7.38
N SER A 793 3.39 -3.23 7.89
CA SER A 793 2.23 -3.57 8.73
C SER A 793 2.33 -3.06 10.17
N SER A 794 3.34 -2.25 10.51
CA SER A 794 3.50 -1.69 11.86
C SER A 794 2.51 -0.55 12.11
N ILE A 795 2.05 -0.40 13.35
CA ILE A 795 1.16 0.71 13.77
C ILE A 795 1.87 2.06 13.66
N GLU A 796 3.20 2.08 13.77
CA GLU A 796 4.01 3.29 13.62
C GLU A 796 4.45 3.54 12.17
N ALA A 797 4.07 2.66 11.23
CA ALA A 797 4.49 2.79 9.84
C ALA A 797 3.87 4.04 9.21
N PRO A 798 4.69 4.91 8.59
CA PRO A 798 4.17 6.04 7.83
C PRO A 798 3.54 5.57 6.50
N VAL A 799 2.79 6.47 5.87
CA VAL A 799 2.35 6.29 4.48
C VAL A 799 3.58 6.18 3.59
N GLU A 800 3.56 5.21 2.67
CA GLU A 800 4.63 4.96 1.71
C GLU A 800 4.67 6.07 0.65
N LEU A 801 5.69 6.93 0.77
CA LEU A 801 5.93 8.06 -0.11
C LEU A 801 7.35 8.02 -0.73
N SER A 802 8.14 6.99 -0.46
CA SER A 802 9.52 6.85 -0.90
C SER A 802 9.65 6.03 -2.19
N THR A 803 8.92 4.92 -2.31
CA THR A 803 8.97 4.00 -3.46
C THR A 803 7.56 3.72 -4.03
N VAL A 804 7.38 2.57 -4.70
CA VAL A 804 6.07 2.09 -5.15
C VAL A 804 5.28 1.52 -3.95
N ALA A 805 3.97 1.77 -3.93
CA ALA A 805 3.10 1.42 -2.81
C ALA A 805 3.08 -0.09 -2.53
N ASN A 806 3.25 -0.44 -1.26
CA ASN A 806 3.03 -1.80 -0.77
C ASN A 806 1.53 -2.04 -0.52
N VAL A 807 0.81 -2.43 -1.57
CA VAL A 807 -0.66 -2.57 -1.51
C VAL A 807 -1.18 -3.67 -0.58
N GLN A 808 -0.29 -4.55 -0.06
CA GLN A 808 -0.64 -5.48 1.02
C GLN A 808 -0.96 -4.77 2.34
N ASN A 809 -0.35 -3.59 2.53
CA ASN A 809 -0.56 -2.69 3.66
C ASN A 809 -1.40 -1.47 3.26
N SER A 810 -2.21 -1.59 2.20
CA SER A 810 -3.16 -0.55 1.82
C SER A 810 -4.18 -0.31 2.93
N LEU A 811 -4.58 0.95 3.07
CA LEU A 811 -5.65 1.39 3.96
C LEU A 811 -6.99 0.70 3.62
N PHE A 812 -7.16 0.21 2.38
CA PHE A 812 -8.28 -0.65 1.95
C PHE A 812 -8.56 -1.80 2.94
N TRP A 813 -7.52 -2.47 3.41
CA TRP A 813 -7.67 -3.61 4.32
C TRP A 813 -8.21 -3.20 5.68
N LEU A 814 -7.70 -2.10 6.23
CA LEU A 814 -8.07 -1.60 7.56
C LEU A 814 -9.45 -0.98 7.57
N VAL A 815 -9.83 -0.27 6.51
CA VAL A 815 -11.07 0.52 6.44
C VAL A 815 -12.25 -0.32 5.99
N PHE A 816 -12.10 -1.07 4.90
CA PHE A 816 -13.23 -1.78 4.30
C PHE A 816 -13.31 -3.23 4.76
N VAL A 817 -12.22 -3.98 4.60
CA VAL A 817 -12.26 -5.44 4.81
C VAL A 817 -12.38 -5.78 6.29
N LEU A 818 -11.42 -5.34 7.13
CA LEU A 818 -11.36 -5.78 8.54
C LEU A 818 -12.47 -5.23 9.44
N LYS A 819 -13.14 -4.14 9.03
CA LYS A 819 -14.28 -3.59 9.79
C LYS A 819 -15.59 -4.31 9.47
N ASP A 820 -15.74 -4.84 8.26
CA ASP A 820 -16.95 -5.55 7.84
C ASP A 820 -16.74 -7.08 7.85
N LYS A 821 -17.45 -7.75 8.78
CA LYS A 821 -17.37 -9.20 8.97
C LYS A 821 -17.92 -9.99 7.78
N THR A 822 -18.90 -9.47 7.06
CA THR A 822 -19.52 -10.13 5.90
C THR A 822 -18.57 -10.05 4.71
N LEU A 823 -18.04 -8.87 4.43
CA LEU A 823 -17.02 -8.67 3.39
C LEU A 823 -15.79 -9.54 3.67
N THR A 824 -15.30 -9.56 4.90
CA THR A 824 -14.18 -10.45 5.31
C THR A 824 -14.49 -11.91 4.98
N LYS A 825 -15.69 -12.41 5.31
CA LYS A 825 -16.06 -13.81 5.04
C LYS A 825 -16.15 -14.13 3.54
N LEU A 826 -16.70 -13.23 2.74
CA LEU A 826 -16.79 -13.41 1.28
C LEU A 826 -15.38 -13.45 0.66
N ILE A 827 -14.47 -12.59 1.12
CA ILE A 827 -13.07 -12.57 0.67
C ILE A 827 -12.32 -13.82 1.15
N ASP A 828 -12.45 -14.22 2.42
CA ASP A 828 -11.82 -15.42 2.98
C ASP A 828 -12.27 -16.72 2.32
N SER A 829 -13.52 -16.76 1.84
CA SER A 829 -14.10 -17.86 1.06
C SER A 829 -13.79 -17.76 -0.44
N MET A 830 -13.02 -16.74 -0.87
CA MET A 830 -12.64 -16.46 -2.25
C MET A 830 -13.84 -16.25 -3.19
N GLN A 831 -14.98 -15.81 -2.65
CA GLN A 831 -16.15 -15.38 -3.43
C GLN A 831 -16.00 -13.92 -3.87
N ILE A 832 -14.95 -13.64 -4.66
CA ILE A 832 -14.48 -12.27 -4.87
C ILE A 832 -15.47 -11.38 -5.63
N ASN A 833 -16.22 -11.91 -6.60
CA ASN A 833 -17.24 -11.12 -7.31
C ASN A 833 -18.38 -10.73 -6.35
N ALA A 834 -18.91 -11.69 -5.58
CA ALA A 834 -19.91 -11.42 -4.55
C ALA A 834 -19.40 -10.46 -3.46
N ALA A 835 -18.12 -10.57 -3.09
CA ALA A 835 -17.47 -9.64 -2.18
C ALA A 835 -17.45 -8.22 -2.74
N PHE A 836 -17.18 -8.05 -4.04
CA PHE A 836 -17.21 -6.74 -4.69
C PHE A 836 -18.63 -6.17 -4.75
N ASP A 837 -19.63 -6.98 -5.11
CA ASP A 837 -21.02 -6.55 -5.19
C ASP A 837 -21.51 -6.06 -3.81
N TYR A 838 -21.22 -6.83 -2.75
CA TYR A 838 -21.49 -6.42 -1.36
C TYR A 838 -20.70 -5.15 -0.98
N PHE A 839 -19.43 -5.05 -1.37
CA PHE A 839 -18.61 -3.86 -1.13
C PHE A 839 -19.23 -2.61 -1.76
N PHE A 840 -19.71 -2.70 -3.00
CA PHE A 840 -20.31 -1.57 -3.70
C PHE A 840 -21.68 -1.18 -3.12
N HIS A 841 -22.56 -2.14 -2.85
CA HIS A 841 -23.94 -1.85 -2.43
C HIS A 841 -24.08 -1.56 -0.93
N GLU A 842 -23.34 -2.28 -0.08
CA GLU A 842 -23.50 -2.20 1.38
C GLU A 842 -22.37 -1.40 2.06
N VAL A 843 -21.12 -1.58 1.61
CA VAL A 843 -19.96 -0.96 2.28
C VAL A 843 -19.74 0.49 1.81
N LEU A 844 -19.82 0.76 0.51
CA LEU A 844 -19.77 2.11 -0.07
C LEU A 844 -21.11 2.87 0.08
N SER A 845 -21.85 2.61 1.16
CA SER A 845 -23.16 3.20 1.40
C SER A 845 -23.12 4.75 1.51
N PRO A 846 -24.27 5.44 1.29
CA PRO A 846 -24.36 6.91 1.27
C PRO A 846 -23.84 7.64 2.50
N ASN A 847 -23.75 6.96 3.65
CA ASN A 847 -23.40 7.60 4.92
C ASN A 847 -21.88 7.84 5.09
N GLN A 848 -21.04 7.45 4.12
CA GLN A 848 -19.58 7.66 4.11
C GLN A 848 -18.85 7.26 5.41
N ALA A 849 -19.39 6.34 6.19
CA ALA A 849 -18.80 5.92 7.47
C ALA A 849 -17.36 5.41 7.32
N TYR A 850 -17.02 4.87 6.14
CA TYR A 850 -15.67 4.42 5.81
C TYR A 850 -14.65 5.57 5.76
N LEU A 851 -15.04 6.78 5.34
CA LEU A 851 -14.15 7.95 5.29
C LEU A 851 -13.76 8.39 6.71
N THR A 852 -14.75 8.41 7.61
CA THR A 852 -14.54 8.63 9.05
C THR A 852 -13.54 7.63 9.63
N VAL A 853 -13.62 6.35 9.28
CA VAL A 853 -12.66 5.33 9.73
C VAL A 853 -11.27 5.58 9.13
N ALA A 854 -11.18 5.89 7.83
CA ALA A 854 -9.91 6.16 7.14
C ALA A 854 -9.14 7.32 7.80
N ILE A 855 -9.83 8.42 8.13
CA ILE A 855 -9.23 9.58 8.80
C ILE A 855 -8.73 9.20 10.19
N GLN A 856 -9.52 8.45 10.97
CA GLN A 856 -9.12 8.00 12.30
C GLN A 856 -7.85 7.13 12.27
N GLU A 857 -7.78 6.16 11.36
CA GLU A 857 -6.58 5.31 11.19
C GLU A 857 -5.35 6.17 10.84
N LEU A 858 -5.48 7.14 9.93
CA LEU A 858 -4.38 8.03 9.55
C LEU A 858 -3.95 9.00 10.66
N ILE A 859 -4.88 9.46 11.51
CA ILE A 859 -4.54 10.26 12.70
C ILE A 859 -3.72 9.41 13.68
N VAL A 860 -4.16 8.18 13.98
CA VAL A 860 -3.45 7.26 14.89
C VAL A 860 -2.05 6.92 14.37
N HIS A 861 -1.88 6.84 13.05
CA HIS A 861 -0.57 6.65 12.40
C HIS A 861 0.27 7.94 12.30
N ASN A 862 -0.15 9.07 12.91
CA ASN A 862 0.52 10.37 12.87
C ASN A 862 0.72 10.95 11.45
N GLN A 863 -0.24 10.74 10.54
CA GLN A 863 -0.14 11.14 9.13
C GLN A 863 -0.82 12.49 8.84
N GLY A 864 -0.67 13.47 9.74
CA GLY A 864 -1.38 14.75 9.66
C GLY A 864 -1.15 15.52 8.36
N GLN A 865 0.10 15.64 7.89
CA GLN A 865 0.41 16.36 6.64
C GLN A 865 -0.21 15.69 5.40
N TYR A 866 -0.21 14.35 5.38
CA TYR A 866 -0.84 13.58 4.32
C TYR A 866 -2.37 13.78 4.32
N LEU A 867 -3.00 13.73 5.51
CA LEU A 867 -4.42 14.03 5.69
C LEU A 867 -4.80 15.42 5.17
N ARG A 868 -4.02 16.45 5.51
CA ARG A 868 -4.26 17.83 5.06
C ARG A 868 -4.18 17.96 3.55
N LYS A 869 -3.26 17.26 2.89
CA LYS A 869 -3.06 17.34 1.45
C LYS A 869 -4.16 16.61 0.68
N ASP A 870 -4.43 15.36 1.05
CA ASP A 870 -5.17 14.44 0.17
C ASP A 870 -6.60 14.14 0.67
N PHE A 871 -6.87 14.18 1.99
CA PHE A 871 -8.19 13.87 2.56
C PHE A 871 -9.02 15.11 2.90
N LEU A 872 -8.39 16.17 3.41
CA LEU A 872 -9.09 17.41 3.76
C LEU A 872 -9.92 18.02 2.62
N PRO A 873 -9.48 18.00 1.34
CA PRO A 873 -10.29 18.48 0.22
C PRO A 873 -11.52 17.61 -0.09
N LYS A 874 -11.60 16.40 0.45
CA LYS A 874 -12.71 15.47 0.26
C LYS A 874 -13.80 15.60 1.33
N LEU A 875 -13.51 16.32 2.43
CA LEU A 875 -14.46 16.48 3.52
C LEU A 875 -15.56 17.48 3.16
N ASP A 876 -16.78 17.15 3.56
CA ASP A 876 -17.93 18.05 3.39
C ASP A 876 -18.03 19.08 4.53
N HIS A 877 -19.00 19.99 4.45
CA HIS A 877 -19.25 20.96 5.52
C HIS A 877 -19.78 20.34 6.82
N ASN A 878 -20.28 19.10 6.81
CA ASN A 878 -20.80 18.41 7.98
C ASN A 878 -19.67 17.70 8.77
N GLU A 879 -18.51 17.48 8.14
CA GLU A 879 -17.31 16.89 8.72
C GLU A 879 -16.36 17.93 9.37
N ARG A 880 -16.93 19.05 9.87
CA ARG A 880 -16.19 20.12 10.55
C ARG A 880 -15.30 19.62 11.69
N PHE A 881 -15.73 18.59 12.40
CA PHE A 881 -14.94 17.96 13.45
C PHE A 881 -13.58 17.49 12.92
N PHE A 882 -13.57 16.68 11.87
CA PHE A 882 -12.32 16.19 11.27
C PHE A 882 -11.52 17.30 10.61
N THR A 883 -12.19 18.28 9.99
CA THR A 883 -11.52 19.48 9.47
C THR A 883 -10.72 20.18 10.58
N GLY A 884 -11.32 20.39 11.75
CA GLY A 884 -10.66 21.01 12.88
C GLY A 884 -9.50 20.16 13.41
N ILE A 885 -9.70 18.87 13.64
CA ILE A 885 -8.63 17.98 14.13
C ILE A 885 -7.44 17.91 13.15
N ILE A 886 -7.68 17.83 11.84
CA ILE A 886 -6.61 17.84 10.83
C ILE A 886 -5.84 19.17 10.89
N ARG A 887 -6.51 20.31 11.07
CA ARG A 887 -5.87 21.62 11.20
C ARG A 887 -5.04 21.73 12.49
N LEU A 888 -5.51 21.15 13.59
CA LEU A 888 -4.76 21.06 14.86
C LEU A 888 -3.44 20.32 14.67
N ILE A 889 -3.49 19.08 14.16
CA ILE A 889 -2.31 18.21 14.02
C ILE A 889 -1.35 18.64 12.89
N THR A 890 -1.77 19.58 12.04
CA THR A 890 -0.93 20.17 10.98
C THR A 890 -0.46 21.58 11.26
N ASN A 891 -0.54 22.01 12.53
CA ASN A 891 -0.07 23.30 13.01
C ASN A 891 -0.75 24.49 12.32
N ASP A 892 -2.08 24.46 12.20
CA ASP A 892 -2.92 25.57 11.72
C ASP A 892 -3.94 25.99 12.81
N PRO A 893 -3.52 26.77 13.82
CA PRO A 893 -4.35 27.10 14.98
C PRO A 893 -5.60 27.91 14.61
N GLN A 894 -5.47 28.84 13.66
CA GLN A 894 -6.60 29.67 13.24
C GLN A 894 -7.60 28.85 12.41
N GLY A 895 -7.13 27.94 11.56
CA GLY A 895 -7.99 26.98 10.88
C GLY A 895 -8.74 26.05 11.84
N PHE A 896 -8.08 25.61 12.92
CA PHE A 896 -8.71 24.85 14.00
C PHE A 896 -9.82 25.67 14.69
N PHE A 897 -9.54 26.92 15.08
CA PHE A 897 -10.54 27.80 15.69
C PHE A 897 -11.77 27.98 14.79
N ASN A 898 -11.56 28.34 13.52
CA ASN A 898 -12.65 28.59 12.57
C ASN A 898 -13.53 27.35 12.33
N ALA A 899 -12.96 26.15 12.41
CA ALA A 899 -13.71 24.91 12.26
C ALA A 899 -14.65 24.64 13.46
N PHE A 900 -14.21 25.04 14.65
CA PHE A 900 -14.87 24.72 15.92
C PHE A 900 -15.63 25.89 16.58
N GLU A 901 -15.55 27.13 16.08
CA GLU A 901 -16.25 28.28 16.65
C GLU A 901 -17.79 28.11 16.66
N ASN A 902 -18.34 27.33 15.72
CA ASN A 902 -19.78 27.08 15.62
C ASN A 902 -20.18 25.76 16.31
N TYR A 903 -20.46 25.85 17.61
CA TYR A 903 -20.92 24.73 18.43
C TYR A 903 -22.11 23.98 17.81
N ASP A 904 -23.15 24.71 17.36
CA ASP A 904 -24.41 24.09 16.94
C ASP A 904 -24.25 23.24 15.66
N GLU A 905 -23.26 23.55 14.83
CA GLU A 905 -22.91 22.73 13.67
C GLU A 905 -22.05 21.52 14.04
N VAL A 906 -21.04 21.70 14.90
CA VAL A 906 -20.14 20.60 15.31
C VAL A 906 -20.86 19.54 16.12
N MET A 907 -21.81 19.94 16.98
CA MET A 907 -22.58 19.01 17.82
C MET A 907 -23.57 18.13 17.04
N LYS A 908 -23.74 18.36 15.72
CA LYS A 908 -24.47 17.44 14.83
C LYS A 908 -23.66 16.19 14.49
N PHE A 909 -22.35 16.20 14.72
CA PHE A 909 -21.47 15.08 14.44
C PHE A 909 -21.73 13.90 15.39
N ASP A 910 -21.66 12.68 14.88
CA ASP A 910 -21.83 11.47 15.70
C ASP A 910 -20.50 11.07 16.39
N PHE A 911 -20.28 11.60 17.60
CA PHE A 911 -19.09 11.28 18.40
C PHE A 911 -18.99 9.81 18.83
N LYS A 912 -20.06 9.02 18.74
CA LYS A 912 -20.00 7.57 19.02
C LYS A 912 -19.21 6.81 17.94
N SER A 913 -19.11 7.37 16.73
CA SER A 913 -18.33 6.80 15.62
C SER A 913 -16.81 6.86 15.82
N LEU A 914 -16.31 7.62 16.80
CA LEU A 914 -14.88 7.88 17.04
C LEU A 914 -14.16 6.79 17.87
N LEU A 915 -14.48 5.52 17.63
CA LEU A 915 -14.01 4.39 18.44
C LEU A 915 -12.48 4.22 18.48
N LEU A 916 -11.77 4.61 17.42
CA LEU A 916 -10.31 4.49 17.35
C LEU A 916 -9.63 5.64 18.08
N LEU A 917 -10.08 6.88 17.85
CA LEU A 917 -9.51 8.06 18.50
C LEU A 917 -9.75 8.06 20.02
N LYS A 918 -10.86 7.48 20.50
CA LYS A 918 -11.10 7.30 21.95
C LYS A 918 -10.07 6.39 22.63
N LYS A 919 -9.32 5.58 21.87
CA LYS A 919 -8.22 4.75 22.39
C LYS A 919 -6.87 5.46 22.32
N ASP A 920 -6.77 6.52 21.53
CA ASP A 920 -5.54 7.30 21.39
C ASP A 920 -5.31 8.18 22.62
N SER A 921 -4.11 8.14 23.19
CA SER A 921 -3.82 8.86 24.44
C SER A 921 -3.90 10.38 24.30
N ASN A 922 -3.72 10.92 23.10
CA ASN A 922 -3.74 12.37 22.87
C ASN A 922 -5.16 12.92 22.80
N PHE A 923 -6.12 12.12 22.32
CA PHE A 923 -7.51 12.54 22.14
C PHE A 923 -8.48 11.97 23.18
N LYS A 924 -8.10 10.91 23.91
CA LYS A 924 -8.99 10.21 24.85
C LYS A 924 -9.67 11.15 25.85
N SER A 925 -8.90 11.96 26.59
CA SER A 925 -9.48 12.85 27.62
C SER A 925 -10.43 13.88 27.02
N PHE A 926 -10.08 14.43 25.86
CA PHE A 926 -10.93 15.37 25.13
C PHE A 926 -12.23 14.71 24.66
N LEU A 927 -12.16 13.50 24.11
CA LEU A 927 -13.33 12.82 23.55
C LEU A 927 -14.27 12.21 24.61
N GLU A 928 -13.76 11.88 25.80
CA GLU A 928 -14.58 11.43 26.93
C GLU A 928 -15.58 12.51 27.37
N GLU A 929 -15.23 13.80 27.25
CA GLU A 929 -16.14 14.91 27.56
C GLU A 929 -17.34 15.00 26.59
N PHE A 930 -17.26 14.37 25.42
CA PHE A 930 -18.32 14.37 24.40
C PHE A 930 -19.34 13.22 24.56
N ASP A 931 -19.12 12.27 25.47
CA ASP A 931 -20.02 11.13 25.67
C ASP A 931 -21.38 11.54 26.26
N ASP A 932 -21.39 12.58 27.12
CA ASP A 932 -22.60 13.09 27.79
C ASP A 932 -23.20 14.35 27.14
N TYR A 933 -22.72 14.74 25.95
CA TYR A 933 -23.02 16.01 25.25
C TYR A 933 -22.71 17.26 26.10
N PRO A 934 -21.52 17.87 25.92
CA PRO A 934 -21.08 18.98 26.76
C PRO A 934 -21.93 20.23 26.52
N SER A 935 -22.09 21.04 27.57
CA SER A 935 -22.62 22.39 27.43
C SER A 935 -21.72 23.24 26.52
N LYS A 936 -22.26 24.33 25.94
CA LYS A 936 -21.47 25.28 25.12
C LYS A 936 -20.20 25.76 25.85
N SER A 937 -20.30 25.94 27.16
CA SER A 937 -19.20 26.37 28.03
C SER A 937 -18.12 25.29 28.14
N GLU A 938 -18.50 24.06 28.50
CA GLU A 938 -17.58 22.91 28.62
C GLU A 938 -16.91 22.57 27.28
N TYR A 939 -17.66 22.65 26.18
CA TYR A 939 -17.15 22.42 24.83
C TYR A 939 -15.96 23.32 24.47
N PHE A 940 -16.10 24.63 24.67
CA PHE A 940 -15.03 25.57 24.33
C PHE A 940 -13.84 25.43 25.28
N HIS A 941 -14.08 25.10 26.55
CA HIS A 941 -13.01 24.77 27.49
C HIS A 941 -12.23 23.50 27.07
N ALA A 942 -12.93 22.44 26.67
CA ALA A 942 -12.33 21.20 26.15
C ALA A 942 -11.39 21.48 24.97
N LEU A 943 -11.84 22.32 24.02
CA LEU A 943 -11.04 22.72 22.86
C LEU A 943 -9.82 23.55 23.22
N SER A 944 -9.94 24.44 24.22
CA SER A 944 -8.81 25.21 24.77
C SER A 944 -7.76 24.26 25.37
N LEU A 945 -8.17 23.27 26.16
CA LEU A 945 -7.27 22.26 26.71
C LEU A 945 -6.61 21.40 25.62
N LEU A 946 -7.36 20.99 24.60
CA LEU A 946 -6.83 20.25 23.47
C LEU A 946 -5.76 21.05 22.70
N CYS A 947 -6.02 22.34 22.48
CA CYS A 947 -5.10 23.28 21.86
C CYS A 947 -3.77 23.37 22.64
N LEU A 948 -3.84 23.47 23.97
CA LEU A 948 -2.66 23.49 24.84
C LEU A 948 -1.94 22.14 24.92
N ALA A 949 -2.66 21.02 24.84
CA ALA A 949 -2.05 19.69 24.82
C ALA A 949 -1.19 19.48 23.56
N GLN A 950 -1.61 20.03 22.42
CA GLN A 950 -0.88 19.95 21.15
C GLN A 950 0.52 20.58 21.22
N ILE A 951 0.68 21.66 21.99
CA ILE A 951 1.99 22.31 22.21
C ILE A 951 2.98 21.34 22.88
N LYS A 952 2.49 20.45 23.76
CA LYS A 952 3.33 19.52 24.52
C LYS A 952 3.75 18.29 23.70
N THR A 953 2.94 17.87 22.74
CA THR A 953 3.16 16.64 21.94
C THR A 953 4.02 16.87 20.70
N SER A 954 4.08 18.08 20.17
CA SER A 954 4.80 18.38 18.94
C SER A 954 6.26 18.79 19.22
N SER A 955 7.20 17.90 18.92
CA SER A 955 8.64 18.08 19.13
C SER A 955 9.33 19.04 18.14
N THR A 956 8.56 19.77 17.32
CA THR A 956 9.07 20.52 16.14
C THR A 956 8.82 22.04 16.20
N HIS A 957 8.29 22.57 17.28
CA HIS A 957 7.90 23.99 17.33
C HIS A 957 9.08 24.96 17.36
N LEU A 958 8.97 26.01 16.53
CA LEU A 958 9.62 27.29 16.78
C LEU A 958 8.75 28.04 17.81
N ALA A 959 9.36 28.73 18.78
CA ALA A 959 8.65 29.43 19.86
C ALA A 959 7.55 30.44 19.41
N LYS A 960 7.52 30.81 18.12
CA LYS A 960 6.47 31.66 17.53
C LYS A 960 5.14 30.94 17.30
N ASP A 961 5.16 29.64 17.02
CA ASP A 961 3.94 28.88 16.73
C ASP A 961 3.16 28.57 18.03
N ASP A 962 3.88 28.34 19.13
CA ASP A 962 3.30 28.16 20.47
C ASP A 962 2.45 29.37 20.88
N HIS A 963 2.91 30.59 20.57
CA HIS A 963 2.16 31.82 20.84
C HIS A 963 0.79 31.84 20.14
N LEU A 964 0.72 31.39 18.88
CA LEU A 964 -0.53 31.36 18.13
C LEU A 964 -1.52 30.32 18.67
N PHE A 965 -1.01 29.16 19.11
CA PHE A 965 -1.84 28.15 19.79
C PHE A 965 -2.39 28.67 21.12
N ILE A 966 -1.58 29.38 21.92
CA ILE A 966 -2.04 29.98 23.18
C ILE A 966 -3.07 31.09 22.92
N GLU A 967 -2.89 31.93 21.89
CA GLU A 967 -3.89 32.94 21.51
C GLU A 967 -5.24 32.30 21.13
N VAL A 968 -5.22 31.20 20.40
CA VAL A 968 -6.44 30.47 20.04
C VAL A 968 -7.08 29.80 21.26
N ALA A 969 -6.28 29.15 22.13
CA ALA A 969 -6.76 28.59 23.39
C ALA A 969 -7.44 29.66 24.26
N LEU A 970 -6.84 30.86 24.33
CA LEU A 970 -7.37 32.00 25.07
C LEU A 970 -8.72 32.49 24.53
N LYS A 971 -8.87 32.55 23.19
CA LYS A 971 -10.15 32.90 22.56
C LYS A 971 -11.23 31.86 22.88
N LEU A 972 -10.89 30.58 22.85
CA LEU A 972 -11.81 29.50 23.20
C LEU A 972 -12.20 29.56 24.69
N GLU A 973 -11.25 29.81 25.58
CA GLU A 973 -11.54 29.97 27.01
C GLU A 973 -12.45 31.18 27.29
N GLN A 974 -12.30 32.27 26.55
CA GLN A 974 -13.22 33.41 26.62
C GLN A 974 -14.63 33.06 26.15
N LEU A 975 -14.76 32.30 25.05
CA LEU A 975 -16.06 31.79 24.61
C LEU A 975 -16.68 30.83 25.64
N ALA A 976 -15.86 30.01 26.32
CA ALA A 976 -16.32 29.16 27.41
C ALA A 976 -16.95 29.98 28.54
N ILE A 977 -16.27 31.06 28.95
CA ILE A 977 -16.75 31.99 29.98
C ILE A 977 -18.03 32.72 29.53
N ASP A 978 -18.06 33.25 28.31
CA ASP A 978 -19.21 34.02 27.79
C ASP A 978 -20.48 33.16 27.66
N ASN A 979 -20.33 31.83 27.55
CA ASN A 979 -21.43 30.87 27.50
C ASN A 979 -21.66 30.12 28.83
N GLY A 980 -20.90 30.42 29.88
CA GLY A 980 -21.00 29.79 31.19
C GLY A 980 -22.19 30.32 31.99
N THR A 981 -22.84 29.45 32.77
CA THR A 981 -23.91 29.83 33.71
C THR A 981 -23.61 29.50 35.17
N ASN A 982 -22.56 28.71 35.42
CA ASN A 982 -22.15 28.30 36.76
C ASN A 982 -20.90 29.08 37.21
N ASP A 983 -21.07 29.96 38.20
CA ASP A 983 -20.01 30.83 38.70
C ASP A 983 -18.76 30.09 39.17
N THR A 984 -18.89 28.89 39.76
CA THR A 984 -17.72 28.13 40.25
C THR A 984 -16.91 27.52 39.11
N ILE A 985 -17.57 27.14 38.01
CA ILE A 985 -16.90 26.61 36.81
C ILE A 985 -16.25 27.76 36.04
N ILE A 986 -16.95 28.89 35.90
CA ILE A 986 -16.42 30.11 35.28
C ILE A 986 -15.17 30.62 36.03
N GLU A 987 -15.18 30.55 37.36
CA GLU A 987 -14.01 30.88 38.18
C GLU A 987 -12.80 29.99 37.78
N SER A 988 -13.00 28.69 37.58
CA SER A 988 -11.94 27.79 37.09
C SER A 988 -11.41 28.16 35.70
N TYR A 989 -12.28 28.64 34.79
CA TYR A 989 -11.85 29.07 33.46
C TYR A 989 -11.05 30.38 33.49
N TYR A 990 -11.38 31.29 34.41
CA TYR A 990 -10.57 32.50 34.62
C TYR A 990 -9.15 32.19 35.10
N PHE A 991 -8.91 31.07 35.81
CA PHE A 991 -7.55 30.62 36.12
C PHE A 991 -6.77 30.27 34.85
N ASN A 992 -7.40 29.58 33.89
CA ASN A 992 -6.77 29.26 32.62
C ASN A 992 -6.49 30.52 31.79
N VAL A 993 -7.47 31.44 31.70
CA VAL A 993 -7.27 32.74 31.05
C VAL A 993 -6.10 33.50 31.68
N PHE A 994 -5.98 33.47 33.02
CA PHE A 994 -4.86 34.09 33.73
C PHE A 994 -3.51 33.51 33.29
N GLU A 995 -3.33 32.19 33.37
CA GLU A 995 -2.04 31.55 33.03
C GLU A 995 -1.70 31.73 31.54
N GLN A 996 -2.70 31.59 30.65
CA GLN A 996 -2.51 31.74 29.21
C GLN A 996 -2.18 33.19 28.82
N ALA A 997 -2.96 34.16 29.30
CA ALA A 997 -2.73 35.58 29.03
C ALA A 997 -1.39 36.06 29.59
N LEU A 998 -0.99 35.55 30.76
CA LEU A 998 0.30 35.84 31.37
C LEU A 998 1.46 35.32 30.51
N THR A 999 1.28 34.15 29.89
CA THR A 999 2.30 33.54 29.02
C THR A 999 2.54 34.36 27.75
N ILE A 1000 1.47 34.87 27.12
CA ILE A 1000 1.58 35.72 25.91
C ILE A 1000 1.72 37.22 26.20
N ALA A 1001 1.85 37.61 27.47
CA ALA A 1001 1.97 38.99 27.93
C ALA A 1001 0.75 39.90 27.58
N ASP A 1002 -0.46 39.33 27.47
CA ASP A 1002 -1.70 40.11 27.40
C ASP A 1002 -2.15 40.54 28.80
N PHE A 1003 -1.46 41.55 29.33
CA PHE A 1003 -1.68 42.02 30.69
C PHE A 1003 -3.08 42.60 30.93
N LYS A 1004 -3.78 43.06 29.87
CA LYS A 1004 -5.14 43.57 30.00
C LYS A 1004 -6.11 42.45 30.35
N LEU A 1005 -5.95 41.27 29.75
CA LEU A 1005 -6.75 40.10 30.08
C LEU A 1005 -6.36 39.47 31.42
N VAL A 1006 -5.07 39.53 31.79
CA VAL A 1006 -4.61 39.14 33.13
C VAL A 1006 -5.32 39.98 34.21
N GLU A 1007 -5.36 41.31 34.05
CA GLU A 1007 -6.10 42.23 34.94
C GLU A 1007 -7.59 41.88 35.04
N LYS A 1008 -8.23 41.67 33.89
CA LYS A 1008 -9.65 41.29 33.82
C LYS A 1008 -9.88 39.98 34.60
N SER A 1009 -9.02 38.99 34.43
CA SER A 1009 -9.14 37.68 35.09
C SER A 1009 -8.91 37.78 36.60
N LEU A 1010 -7.88 38.50 37.03
CA LEU A 1010 -7.59 38.74 38.45
C LEU A 1010 -8.75 39.44 39.18
N SER A 1011 -9.41 40.40 38.53
CA SER A 1011 -10.58 41.08 39.12
C SER A 1011 -11.72 40.09 39.42
N LYS A 1012 -11.86 39.04 38.60
CA LYS A 1012 -12.88 37.98 38.74
C LYS A 1012 -12.46 36.90 39.74
N LEU A 1013 -11.15 36.64 39.86
CA LEU A 1013 -10.54 35.72 40.83
C LEU A 1013 -10.26 36.37 42.19
N SER A 1014 -10.65 37.62 42.39
CA SER A 1014 -10.33 38.44 43.58
C SER A 1014 -10.80 37.86 44.92
N LYS A 1015 -11.71 36.88 44.90
CA LYS A 1015 -12.23 36.21 46.10
C LYS A 1015 -11.66 34.80 46.31
N THR A 1016 -10.79 34.33 45.41
CA THR A 1016 -10.16 33.02 45.53
C THR A 1016 -9.09 33.01 46.62
N PRO A 1017 -8.90 31.86 47.32
CA PRO A 1017 -7.79 31.70 48.25
C PRO A 1017 -6.42 31.74 47.56
N GLU A 1018 -6.36 31.53 46.25
CA GLU A 1018 -5.13 31.46 45.46
C GLU A 1018 -4.66 32.82 44.94
N LEU A 1019 -5.42 33.90 45.16
CA LEU A 1019 -5.13 35.23 44.65
C LEU A 1019 -3.70 35.71 44.92
N GLN A 1020 -3.17 35.47 46.12
CA GLN A 1020 -1.80 35.85 46.47
C GLN A 1020 -0.77 35.17 45.57
N SER A 1021 -0.96 33.88 45.27
CA SER A 1021 -0.08 33.11 44.38
C SER A 1021 -0.13 33.65 42.96
N LEU A 1022 -1.34 33.87 42.43
CA LEU A 1022 -1.54 34.42 41.08
C LEU A 1022 -0.94 35.82 40.95
N LEU A 1023 -1.24 36.71 41.90
CA LEU A 1023 -0.72 38.07 41.92
C LEU A 1023 0.80 38.07 42.02
N THR A 1024 1.39 37.13 42.77
CA THR A 1024 2.85 36.94 42.83
C THR A 1024 3.42 36.63 41.43
N LYS A 1025 2.85 35.63 40.74
CA LYS A 1025 3.26 35.28 39.37
C LYS A 1025 3.17 36.48 38.42
N PHE A 1026 2.06 37.23 38.49
CA PHE A 1026 1.83 38.38 37.62
C PHE A 1026 2.82 39.52 37.87
N ILE A 1027 3.03 39.91 39.13
CA ILE A 1027 3.97 40.98 39.50
C ILE A 1027 5.41 40.59 39.11
N HIS A 1028 5.81 39.34 39.35
CA HIS A 1028 7.11 38.85 38.89
C HIS A 1028 7.27 38.99 37.38
N LYS A 1029 6.25 38.59 36.61
CA LYS A 1029 6.25 38.68 35.15
C LYS A 1029 6.30 40.14 34.67
N LEU A 1030 5.55 41.05 35.29
CA LEU A 1030 5.59 42.48 34.98
C LEU A 1030 6.97 43.09 35.24
N ILE A 1031 7.67 42.66 36.29
CA ILE A 1031 9.03 43.11 36.57
C ILE A 1031 10.00 42.58 35.51
N GLN A 1032 9.91 41.28 35.18
CA GLN A 1032 10.74 40.64 34.16
C GLN A 1032 10.58 41.29 32.79
N ASP A 1033 9.34 41.60 32.40
CA ASP A 1033 9.02 42.20 31.10
C ASP A 1033 9.14 43.75 31.10
N LEU A 1034 9.59 44.35 32.20
CA LEU A 1034 9.73 45.81 32.40
C LEU A 1034 8.42 46.61 32.24
N LYS A 1035 7.29 45.98 32.58
CA LYS A 1035 5.93 46.53 32.50
C LYS A 1035 5.28 46.79 33.85
N ILE A 1036 6.05 46.78 34.94
CA ILE A 1036 5.56 47.05 36.31
C ILE A 1036 4.83 48.40 36.44
N LYS A 1037 5.02 49.35 35.52
CA LYS A 1037 4.25 50.59 35.49
C LYS A 1037 2.73 50.39 35.38
N LEU A 1038 2.27 49.25 34.86
CA LEU A 1038 0.84 48.95 34.69
C LEU A 1038 0.06 49.00 36.00
N ILE A 1039 0.64 48.58 37.13
CA ILE A 1039 -0.04 48.63 38.44
C ILE A 1039 -0.22 50.08 38.95
N PHE A 1040 0.37 51.07 38.28
CA PHE A 1040 0.29 52.50 38.60
C PHE A 1040 -0.57 53.29 37.61
N GLU A 1041 -1.14 52.68 36.57
CA GLU A 1041 -1.89 53.39 35.52
C GLU A 1041 -3.36 53.62 35.91
N TRP A 1042 -3.74 54.89 36.07
CA TRP A 1042 -5.11 55.29 36.37
C TRP A 1042 -5.92 55.45 35.07
N LYS A 1043 -6.93 54.61 34.85
CA LYS A 1043 -7.76 54.68 33.62
C LYS A 1043 -8.92 55.67 33.79
N GLU A 1044 -8.94 56.74 32.99
CA GLU A 1044 -10.05 57.71 32.93
C GLU A 1044 -11.38 57.00 32.57
N GLY A 1045 -12.41 57.14 33.41
CA GLY A 1045 -13.79 56.71 33.08
C GLY A 1045 -14.44 55.65 33.99
N TYR A 1046 -13.81 55.19 35.07
CA TYR A 1046 -14.47 54.34 36.09
C TYR A 1046 -15.22 55.19 37.12
N SER A 1047 -16.44 54.77 37.50
CA SER A 1047 -17.25 55.45 38.52
C SER A 1047 -16.75 55.15 39.95
N ASP A 1048 -16.91 56.11 40.87
CA ASP A 1048 -16.57 56.07 42.32
C ASP A 1048 -17.08 54.85 43.14
N LYS A 1049 -17.80 53.89 42.53
CA LYS A 1049 -18.28 52.68 43.19
C LYS A 1049 -17.36 51.46 43.08
N ASP A 1050 -16.36 51.48 42.19
CA ASP A 1050 -15.37 50.41 42.05
C ASP A 1050 -13.97 50.95 42.35
N LYS A 1051 -13.50 50.82 43.60
CA LYS A 1051 -12.09 51.09 43.94
C LYS A 1051 -11.18 50.22 43.07
N ASP A 1052 -10.10 50.78 42.54
CA ASP A 1052 -9.11 50.07 41.72
C ASP A 1052 -8.64 48.75 42.39
N PHE A 1053 -8.62 47.66 41.61
CA PHE A 1053 -8.24 46.31 42.04
C PHE A 1053 -6.89 46.30 42.77
N TYR A 1054 -5.90 47.05 42.27
CA TYR A 1054 -4.56 47.08 42.86
C TYR A 1054 -4.53 47.80 44.21
N ILE A 1055 -5.32 48.87 44.36
CA ILE A 1055 -5.45 49.61 45.63
C ILE A 1055 -6.10 48.73 46.70
N GLN A 1056 -7.12 47.95 46.33
CA GLN A 1056 -7.77 47.02 47.26
C GLN A 1056 -6.81 45.96 47.81
N HIS A 1057 -5.77 45.61 47.05
CA HIS A 1057 -4.79 44.58 47.39
C HIS A 1057 -3.39 45.15 47.69
N TYR A 1058 -3.31 46.44 48.07
CA TYR A 1058 -2.04 47.17 48.24
C TYR A 1058 -1.03 46.45 49.14
N SER A 1059 -1.44 45.98 50.32
CA SER A 1059 -0.57 45.31 51.28
C SER A 1059 -0.03 43.97 50.77
N MET A 1060 -0.82 43.27 49.94
CA MET A 1060 -0.42 42.02 49.31
C MET A 1060 0.64 42.27 48.22
N ILE A 1061 0.42 43.27 47.35
CA ILE A 1061 1.38 43.65 46.32
C ILE A 1061 2.69 44.15 46.96
N ASP A 1062 2.60 44.95 48.02
CA ASP A 1062 3.77 45.41 48.78
C ASP A 1062 4.62 44.23 49.28
N SER A 1063 3.96 43.27 49.92
CA SER A 1063 4.61 42.06 50.44
C SER A 1063 5.25 41.22 49.32
N ILE A 1064 4.61 41.14 48.15
CA ILE A 1064 5.12 40.41 46.98
C ILE A 1064 6.39 41.07 46.45
N ILE A 1065 6.37 42.38 46.20
CA ILE A 1065 7.52 43.11 45.66
C ILE A 1065 8.69 43.06 46.67
N HIS A 1066 8.40 43.20 47.97
CA HIS A 1066 9.39 43.08 49.04
C HIS A 1066 10.03 41.68 49.11
N ASN A 1067 9.21 40.63 49.08
CA ASN A 1067 9.70 39.25 49.04
C ASN A 1067 10.52 38.98 47.77
N PHE A 1068 10.09 39.48 46.62
CA PHE A 1068 10.86 39.34 45.38
C PHE A 1068 12.21 40.06 45.47
N ALA A 1069 12.24 41.27 46.01
CA ALA A 1069 13.47 42.04 46.21
C ALA A 1069 14.47 41.30 47.12
N SER A 1070 14.00 40.78 48.25
CA SER A 1070 14.83 40.07 49.23
C SER A 1070 15.43 38.75 48.70
N GLN A 1071 14.77 38.09 47.75
CA GLN A 1071 15.23 36.82 47.17
C GLN A 1071 16.18 36.97 45.97
N GLN A 1072 16.22 38.12 45.31
CA GLN A 1072 17.12 38.34 44.16
C GLN A 1072 18.57 38.63 44.57
N SER A 1073 19.50 38.44 43.65
CA SER A 1073 20.90 38.87 43.83
C SER A 1073 20.98 40.37 44.09
N LEU A 1074 21.99 40.80 44.86
CA LEU A 1074 22.11 42.18 45.32
C LEU A 1074 21.97 43.21 44.18
N PHE A 1075 22.66 43.00 43.06
CA PHE A 1075 22.59 43.90 41.90
C PHE A 1075 21.24 43.93 41.18
N GLN A 1076 20.53 42.79 41.12
CA GLN A 1076 19.20 42.72 40.51
C GLN A 1076 18.12 43.26 41.44
N SER A 1077 18.32 43.14 42.76
CA SER A 1077 17.35 43.58 43.78
C SER A 1077 17.17 45.10 43.84
N LEU A 1078 18.21 45.90 43.53
CA LEU A 1078 18.14 47.37 43.54
C LEU A 1078 16.93 47.89 42.76
N LYS A 1079 16.75 47.38 41.53
CA LYS A 1079 15.65 47.86 40.67
C LYS A 1079 14.27 47.49 41.24
N ILE A 1080 14.18 46.38 41.95
CA ILE A 1080 12.95 45.90 42.59
C ILE A 1080 12.67 46.71 43.85
N TYR A 1081 13.68 47.06 44.65
CA TYR A 1081 13.54 48.00 45.77
C TYR A 1081 13.15 49.41 45.30
N GLU A 1082 13.63 49.87 44.13
CA GLU A 1082 13.13 51.11 43.50
C GLU A 1082 11.63 50.99 43.12
N TYR A 1083 11.18 49.82 42.64
CA TYR A 1083 9.76 49.56 42.39
C TYR A 1083 8.96 49.50 43.70
N LEU A 1084 9.48 48.90 44.76
CA LEU A 1084 8.86 48.86 46.09
C LEU A 1084 8.70 50.26 46.68
N TYR A 1085 9.76 51.06 46.64
CA TYR A 1085 9.74 52.48 47.00
C TYR A 1085 8.64 53.22 46.24
N SER A 1086 8.56 53.02 44.92
CA SER A 1086 7.57 53.68 44.07
C SER A 1086 6.15 53.21 44.40
N TRP A 1087 5.96 51.91 44.64
CA TRP A 1087 4.68 51.31 45.05
C TRP A 1087 4.18 51.89 46.36
N ARG A 1088 5.05 51.98 47.37
CA ARG A 1088 4.68 52.57 48.66
C ARG A 1088 4.33 54.04 48.56
N LEU A 1089 5.05 54.78 47.71
CA LEU A 1089 4.86 56.21 47.53
C LEU A 1089 3.61 56.56 46.69
N LEU A 1090 3.25 55.74 45.71
CA LEU A 1090 2.24 56.09 44.70
C LEU A 1090 1.05 55.13 44.62
N GLY A 1091 1.17 53.89 45.13
CA GLY A 1091 0.19 52.82 44.94
C GLY A 1091 -1.04 52.85 45.85
N CYS A 1092 -1.06 53.67 46.91
CA CYS A 1092 -2.18 53.77 47.87
C CYS A 1092 -2.96 55.09 47.81
N VAL A 1093 -2.67 55.96 46.84
CA VAL A 1093 -3.40 57.23 46.66
C VAL A 1093 -4.82 56.91 46.17
N THR A 1094 -5.87 57.49 46.76
CA THR A 1094 -7.28 57.29 46.37
C THR A 1094 -7.95 58.65 46.10
N GLU A 1095 -8.36 58.90 44.85
CA GLU A 1095 -9.10 60.07 44.32
C GLU A 1095 -8.56 61.50 44.60
N GLY A 1096 -8.16 62.22 43.55
CA GLY A 1096 -9.03 63.24 42.96
C GLY A 1096 -8.47 63.78 41.64
N SER A 1097 -8.95 63.21 40.53
CA SER A 1097 -8.74 63.71 39.17
C SER A 1097 -9.49 65.03 38.97
N ASP A 1098 -8.73 66.13 39.08
CA ASP A 1098 -8.88 67.36 38.29
C ASP A 1098 -7.77 68.37 38.63
N LYS A 1099 -7.13 68.22 39.81
CA LYS A 1099 -6.05 69.11 40.25
C LYS A 1099 -4.66 68.75 39.74
N LEU A 1100 -4.39 67.49 39.36
CA LEU A 1100 -3.06 67.11 38.88
C LEU A 1100 -2.73 67.61 37.46
N LYS A 1101 -3.75 67.92 36.63
CA LYS A 1101 -3.56 68.56 35.31
C LYS A 1101 -3.63 70.10 35.36
N THR A 1102 -4.14 70.71 36.43
CA THR A 1102 -4.26 72.19 36.58
C THR A 1102 -3.30 72.82 37.62
N LEU A 1103 -2.32 72.08 38.12
CA LEU A 1103 -1.31 72.61 39.07
C LEU A 1103 -0.12 73.35 38.42
N ALA A 1104 -0.18 73.64 37.12
CA ALA A 1104 0.81 74.51 36.48
C ALA A 1104 0.60 76.01 36.80
N GLN A 1105 -0.50 76.41 37.45
CA GLN A 1105 -0.82 77.83 37.68
C GLN A 1105 -1.54 78.10 39.03
N SER A 1106 -0.96 77.74 40.18
CA SER A 1106 -1.16 78.51 41.44
C SER A 1106 -0.22 78.02 42.57
N PRO A 1107 0.50 78.90 43.29
CA PRO A 1107 1.51 78.52 44.28
C PRO A 1107 0.99 78.56 45.74
N THR A 1108 -0.11 77.87 46.06
CA THR A 1108 -0.54 77.73 47.47
C THR A 1108 -0.98 76.30 47.83
N SER A 1109 -0.03 75.60 48.48
CA SER A 1109 -0.22 74.65 49.60
C SER A 1109 -1.34 73.59 49.54
N HIS A 1110 -1.50 72.88 48.42
CA HIS A 1110 -2.03 71.51 48.46
C HIS A 1110 -1.07 70.60 47.71
N GLN A 1111 -0.09 70.04 48.44
CA GLN A 1111 0.75 68.96 47.92
C GLN A 1111 -0.16 67.79 47.50
N PRO A 1112 0.09 67.14 46.35
CA PRO A 1112 -0.51 65.85 46.08
C PRO A 1112 -0.17 64.93 47.27
N GLN A 1113 -1.19 64.36 47.91
CA GLN A 1113 -1.00 63.53 49.08
C GLN A 1113 -0.29 62.25 48.62
N LEU A 1114 1.03 62.22 48.82
CA LEU A 1114 1.86 61.04 48.57
C LEU A 1114 1.44 59.93 49.55
N GLY A 1115 1.64 58.69 49.15
CA GLY A 1115 1.30 57.49 49.91
C GLY A 1115 2.14 57.28 51.17
N ASP A 1116 2.55 56.05 51.44
CA ASP A 1116 3.41 55.71 52.58
C ASP A 1116 4.84 56.18 52.35
N GLN A 1117 5.07 57.48 52.58
CA GLN A 1117 6.38 58.12 52.44
C GLN A 1117 7.43 57.47 53.33
N ARG A 1118 7.07 57.05 54.57
CA ARG A 1118 8.00 56.45 55.52
C ARG A 1118 8.37 55.04 55.07
N GLY A 1119 7.39 54.20 54.77
CA GLY A 1119 7.64 52.85 54.25
C GLY A 1119 8.41 52.86 52.92
N ALA A 1120 8.20 53.87 52.07
CA ALA A 1120 8.96 54.02 50.83
C ALA A 1120 10.47 54.22 51.10
N VAL A 1121 10.83 55.17 51.95
CA VAL A 1121 12.25 55.39 52.29
C VAL A 1121 12.84 54.22 53.09
N GLU A 1122 12.04 53.52 53.89
CA GLU A 1122 12.46 52.27 54.55
C GLU A 1122 12.84 51.19 53.54
N ALA A 1123 12.12 51.05 52.43
CA ALA A 1123 12.47 50.09 51.37
C ALA A 1123 13.84 50.36 50.74
N LEU A 1124 14.17 51.62 50.46
CA LEU A 1124 15.49 51.99 49.92
C LEU A 1124 16.58 51.82 50.98
N TYR A 1125 16.30 52.19 52.23
CA TYR A 1125 17.24 52.02 53.33
C TYR A 1125 17.52 50.54 53.61
N GLU A 1126 16.51 49.69 53.49
CA GLU A 1126 16.65 48.23 53.60
C GLU A 1126 17.62 47.69 52.54
N PHE A 1127 17.50 48.09 51.27
CA PHE A 1127 18.49 47.74 50.25
C PHE A 1127 19.90 48.18 50.62
N ILE A 1128 20.07 49.41 51.13
CA ILE A 1128 21.38 49.95 51.53
C ILE A 1128 21.97 49.10 52.67
N THR A 1129 21.17 48.73 53.67
CA THR A 1129 21.64 47.87 54.77
C THR A 1129 22.03 46.48 54.30
N ARG A 1130 21.21 45.87 53.43
CA ARG A 1130 21.52 44.59 52.79
C ARG A 1130 22.79 44.66 51.94
N PHE A 1131 22.99 45.76 51.23
CA PHE A 1131 24.19 46.02 50.44
C PHE A 1131 25.45 46.07 51.32
N LYS A 1132 25.38 46.76 52.46
CA LYS A 1132 26.47 46.80 53.45
C LYS A 1132 26.80 45.40 53.99
N ASP A 1133 25.78 44.60 54.25
CA ASP A 1133 25.95 43.29 54.89
C ASP A 1133 26.44 42.18 53.93
N GLU A 1134 26.07 42.25 52.65
CA GLU A 1134 26.38 41.19 51.65
C GLU A 1134 27.63 41.49 50.80
N THR A 1135 28.18 42.70 50.82
CA THR A 1135 29.28 43.10 49.90
C THR A 1135 30.61 43.32 50.62
N THR A 1136 31.68 42.66 50.17
CA THR A 1136 33.04 42.82 50.72
C THR A 1136 33.99 43.65 49.84
N THR A 1137 33.71 43.76 48.54
CA THR A 1137 34.45 44.60 47.57
C THR A 1137 33.48 45.42 46.73
N ILE A 1138 33.61 46.74 46.73
CA ILE A 1138 32.58 47.65 46.19
C ILE A 1138 33.15 48.46 45.02
N GLU A 1139 32.55 48.32 43.84
CA GLU A 1139 32.87 49.17 42.70
C GLU A 1139 32.39 50.62 42.89
N LYS A 1140 33.21 51.58 42.46
CA LYS A 1140 32.95 53.03 42.57
C LYS A 1140 31.58 53.47 42.04
N ARG A 1141 31.12 52.91 40.92
CA ARG A 1141 29.80 53.22 40.33
C ARG A 1141 28.64 52.85 41.26
N VAL A 1142 28.81 51.82 42.07
CA VAL A 1142 27.80 51.33 43.01
C VAL A 1142 27.78 52.21 44.26
N LYS A 1143 28.94 52.65 44.75
CA LYS A 1143 29.03 53.65 45.84
C LYS A 1143 28.26 54.94 45.53
N LEU A 1144 28.41 55.45 44.30
CA LEU A 1144 27.66 56.62 43.83
C LEU A 1144 26.14 56.39 43.85
N LYS A 1145 25.68 55.20 43.44
CA LYS A 1145 24.25 54.86 43.45
C LYS A 1145 23.71 54.71 44.88
N ILE A 1146 24.48 54.14 45.81
CA ILE A 1146 24.12 54.07 47.24
C ILE A 1146 24.00 55.48 47.85
N LEU A 1147 24.93 56.38 47.54
CA LEU A 1147 24.85 57.79 47.95
C LEU A 1147 23.63 58.50 47.37
N GLU A 1148 23.27 58.24 46.12
CA GLU A 1148 22.04 58.74 45.51
C GLU A 1148 20.80 58.28 46.31
N LEU A 1149 20.74 56.99 46.71
CA LEU A 1149 19.65 56.47 47.53
C LEU A 1149 19.60 57.12 48.93
N TYR A 1150 20.74 57.31 49.60
CA TYR A 1150 20.79 58.06 50.87
C TYR A 1150 20.25 59.48 50.72
N MET A 1151 20.62 60.17 49.65
CA MET A 1151 20.14 61.53 49.39
C MET A 1151 18.61 61.54 49.15
N ILE A 1152 18.07 60.54 48.47
CA ILE A 1152 16.62 60.37 48.32
C ILE A 1152 15.95 60.16 49.69
N VAL A 1153 16.49 59.26 50.52
CA VAL A 1153 15.99 58.99 51.88
C VAL A 1153 16.02 60.26 52.75
N LEU A 1154 17.14 60.98 52.78
CA LEU A 1154 17.32 62.20 53.58
C LEU A 1154 16.40 63.33 53.12
N ASN A 1155 16.22 63.51 51.81
CA ASN A 1155 15.35 64.54 51.26
C ASN A 1155 13.87 64.30 51.61
N LEU A 1156 13.42 63.04 51.59
CA LEU A 1156 12.07 62.67 52.04
C LEU A 1156 11.93 62.71 53.55
N MET A 1157 12.96 62.31 54.32
CA MET A 1157 12.92 62.40 55.78
C MET A 1157 12.72 63.85 56.27
N LYS A 1158 13.26 64.82 55.53
CA LYS A 1158 13.06 66.27 55.80
C LYS A 1158 11.62 66.74 55.61
N THR A 1159 10.77 65.98 54.90
CA THR A 1159 9.35 66.34 54.74
C THR A 1159 8.49 65.88 55.91
N PHE A 1160 8.99 65.02 56.81
CA PHE A 1160 8.30 64.67 58.06
C PHE A 1160 8.47 65.77 59.14
N SER A 1161 7.50 65.85 60.06
CA SER A 1161 7.64 66.60 61.32
C SER A 1161 8.91 66.20 62.07
N LYS A 1162 9.55 67.13 62.78
CA LYS A 1162 10.82 66.88 63.49
C LYS A 1162 10.78 65.66 64.43
N ASP A 1163 9.63 65.40 65.07
CA ASP A 1163 9.45 64.26 65.99
C ASP A 1163 9.25 62.91 65.25
N ASP A 1164 9.08 62.95 63.93
CA ASP A 1164 8.76 61.82 63.05
C ASP A 1164 9.88 61.48 62.05
N GLN A 1165 11.06 62.11 62.19
CA GLN A 1165 12.22 61.88 61.31
C GLN A 1165 13.02 60.62 61.74
N TRP A 1166 12.37 59.47 61.68
CA TRP A 1166 12.95 58.18 62.02
C TRP A 1166 12.41 57.06 61.13
N LEU A 1167 13.22 56.01 60.94
CA LEU A 1167 12.91 54.81 60.17
C LEU A 1167 13.03 53.56 61.04
N VAL A 1168 12.38 52.47 60.63
CA VAL A 1168 12.58 51.14 61.22
C VAL A 1168 13.55 50.33 60.38
N ARG A 1169 14.63 49.86 60.99
CA ARG A 1169 15.53 48.85 60.44
C ARG A 1169 15.16 47.47 60.99
N GLN A 1170 15.05 46.48 60.11
CA GLN A 1170 14.91 45.08 60.50
C GLN A 1170 16.29 44.46 60.73
N LEU A 1171 16.48 43.81 61.88
CA LEU A 1171 17.66 43.03 62.25
C LEU A 1171 17.27 41.55 62.36
N LYS A 1172 18.26 40.64 62.31
CA LYS A 1172 18.00 39.18 62.38
C LYS A 1172 17.17 38.75 63.60
N ASP A 1173 17.23 39.50 64.71
CA ASP A 1173 16.54 39.21 65.97
C ASP A 1173 15.66 40.38 66.51
N GLY A 1174 15.24 41.35 65.68
CA GLY A 1174 14.39 42.46 66.16
C GLY A 1174 14.23 43.65 65.21
N ARG A 1175 13.55 44.70 65.69
CA ARG A 1175 13.39 45.99 64.97
C ARG A 1175 14.12 47.10 65.72
N GLU A 1176 14.88 47.91 65.00
CA GLU A 1176 15.63 49.06 65.53
C GLU A 1176 15.10 50.37 64.92
N ILE A 1177 15.04 51.45 65.71
CA ILE A 1177 14.67 52.78 65.23
C ILE A 1177 15.93 53.56 64.86
N VAL A 1178 16.05 53.97 63.60
CA VAL A 1178 17.16 54.76 63.06
C VAL A 1178 16.69 56.21 62.86
N LYS A 1179 17.27 57.16 63.60
CA LYS A 1179 16.96 58.59 63.46
C LYS A 1179 17.70 59.22 62.28
N MET A 1180 17.16 60.32 61.75
CA MET A 1180 17.77 61.07 60.63
C MET A 1180 19.26 61.37 60.80
N GLU A 1181 19.67 61.80 61.99
CA GLU A 1181 21.07 62.11 62.32
C GLU A 1181 22.01 60.91 62.08
N HIS A 1182 21.54 59.68 62.34
CA HIS A 1182 22.32 58.46 62.11
C HIS A 1182 22.45 58.17 60.61
N ILE A 1183 21.40 58.41 59.83
CA ILE A 1183 21.43 58.26 58.37
C ILE A 1183 22.35 59.31 57.73
N GLU A 1184 22.38 60.54 58.24
CA GLU A 1184 23.33 61.58 57.81
C GLU A 1184 24.77 61.16 58.07
N ILE A 1185 25.07 60.60 59.26
CA ILE A 1185 26.39 60.05 59.58
C ILE A 1185 26.76 58.92 58.61
N GLU A 1186 25.88 57.94 58.40
CA GLU A 1186 26.12 56.85 57.47
C GLU A 1186 26.36 57.35 56.03
N CYS A 1187 25.62 58.37 55.59
CA CYS A 1187 25.83 59.00 54.28
C CYS A 1187 27.20 59.68 54.18
N PHE A 1188 27.62 60.42 55.22
CA PHE A 1188 28.95 61.05 55.27
C PHE A 1188 30.08 60.02 55.28
N GLU A 1189 29.91 58.89 55.97
CA GLU A 1189 30.87 57.78 55.94
C GLU A 1189 31.02 57.19 54.54
N TRP A 1190 29.91 57.03 53.80
CA TRP A 1190 29.95 56.60 52.40
C TRP A 1190 30.57 57.64 51.47
N MET A 1191 30.31 58.94 51.71
CA MET A 1191 30.95 60.03 50.95
C MET A 1191 32.46 60.03 51.17
N LYS A 1192 32.91 59.90 52.42
CA LYS A 1192 34.34 59.81 52.78
C LYS A 1192 35.00 58.59 52.15
N ASN A 1193 34.37 57.41 52.24
CA ASN A 1193 34.86 56.19 51.60
C ASN A 1193 34.91 56.27 50.05
N LEU A 1194 34.11 57.14 49.43
CA LEU A 1194 34.18 57.39 47.99
C LEU A 1194 35.28 58.41 47.66
N ASP A 1195 35.50 59.41 48.51
CA ASP A 1195 36.57 60.41 48.41
C ASP A 1195 37.96 59.76 48.60
N ASP A 1196 38.08 58.81 49.52
CA ASP A 1196 39.26 57.97 49.73
C ASP A 1196 39.56 57.10 48.48
N ASP A 1197 38.56 56.48 47.86
CA ASP A 1197 38.71 55.75 46.57
C ASP A 1197 39.06 56.67 45.39
N LEU A 1198 38.54 57.90 45.38
CA LEU A 1198 38.78 58.91 44.35
C LEU A 1198 40.20 59.46 44.43
N SER A 1199 40.74 59.61 45.64
CA SER A 1199 42.08 60.12 45.93
C SER A 1199 43.19 59.07 45.74
N ILE A 1200 42.87 57.77 45.67
CA ILE A 1200 43.81 56.68 45.33
C ILE A 1200 44.11 56.61 43.80
N LEU A 1201 43.31 57.26 42.95
CA LEU A 1201 43.47 57.29 41.48
C LEU A 1201 44.05 58.62 40.93
N SER A 1202 44.28 59.61 41.80
CA SER A 1202 45.07 60.82 41.50
C SER A 1202 46.50 60.64 41.99
#